data_AF-A0A8H6FLI7-F1
#
_entry.id   AF-A0A8H6FLI7-F1
#
_cell.length_a   1.000
_cell.length_b   1.000
_cell.length_c   1.000
_cell.angle_alpha   90.00
_cell.angle_beta   90.00
_cell.angle_gamma   90.00
#
_symmetry.space_group_name_H-M   'P 1'
#
loop_
_entity.id
_entity.type
_entity.pdbx_description
1 polymer ?
#
loop_
_entity_poly.entity_id
_entity_poly.type
_entity_poly.pdbx_seq_one_letter_code
_entity_poly.pdbx_strand_id
1 'polypeptide(L)'
;MEDTPAPACEWKHFRDWALVVVSCQLNASQKGLEVETWNLASIIHTLSMEVYYPGHEKPKASVILFDLCELINWLNTINSFILPEFEFKQPLRTHISRQEIVEATQTAHKNGICMNRLWNLAVGGHEREEVDLPVLMRMLQSQNRTDSSDVETSHRSSGHDTCTAEVCCFSSIDSTRVQQLHKCSDKACDDILWFRTSGVQSECITWWLDDGEKSPYIVDSKKEPYMAISHVWSDGTGGGVQGDGHVNRCLFNYFRDIAISLGCRAIWWDTISIPSERVARQKAISRMHENFREASHTIIHDQSIVQSPWTDGGRSCLALVLSPWFTRAWTALELRLTHKGKVWVIYDDPSGYKLKNLDENILARHPAYSSRGHWIVSSLVEQLRQQQFNNIGDILKVLRTRNTSWPRDLMVVAGLLTEHKPETTKSDFIALITRAVIAGLVVIEESFLYHGHATMSQKGGWSWCPFSLLDVQLRTNADEYERIYVDEQGATTGYWKYRELEKGDTDKLQPYSFHISVHWQIRTALDQWENCLLLQHRYTSPKALLVIPLGSGISNIGGEDYHVLECQFVGTVYTLLEWGESFRITVRLGKLESEPIMNAKDCIDEYRGIKGPRMVMPPSGHDLISIREARKKLLAPSERA
;
A
#
# COMPACT_ATOMS: atom_id res chain seq x y z
N MET A 1 -15.65 25.97 -14.14
CA MET A 1 -14.60 26.32 -13.18
C MET A 1 -13.57 25.23 -13.31
N GLU A 2 -12.54 25.50 -14.10
CA GLU A 2 -11.36 24.64 -14.21
C GLU A 2 -10.74 24.43 -12.83
N ASP A 3 -10.07 23.30 -12.66
CA ASP A 3 -9.50 22.78 -11.41
C ASP A 3 -8.56 23.82 -10.77
N THR A 4 -9.08 24.72 -9.93
CA THR A 4 -8.25 25.76 -9.29
C THR A 4 -7.30 25.09 -8.30
N PRO A 5 -5.98 25.39 -8.33
CA PRO A 5 -5.02 24.69 -7.46
C PRO A 5 -5.31 24.82 -5.96
N ALA A 6 -5.73 26.00 -5.51
CA ALA A 6 -6.06 26.25 -4.11
C ALA A 6 -7.48 25.78 -3.75
N PRO A 7 -7.65 25.00 -2.65
CA PRO A 7 -8.94 24.55 -2.17
C PRO A 7 -9.99 25.67 -2.04
N ALA A 8 -11.26 25.31 -2.23
CA ALA A 8 -12.36 26.19 -1.88
C ALA A 8 -12.40 26.39 -0.37
N CYS A 9 -12.62 27.63 0.07
CA CYS A 9 -12.74 27.98 1.48
C CYS A 9 -13.67 29.18 1.62
N GLU A 10 -14.65 29.10 2.52
CA GLU A 10 -15.60 30.20 2.77
C GLU A 10 -14.91 31.44 3.37
N TRP A 11 -13.77 31.25 4.03
CA TRP A 11 -12.96 32.33 4.59
C TRP A 11 -12.12 33.00 3.50
N LYS A 12 -12.78 33.81 2.67
CA LYS A 12 -12.18 34.47 1.50
C LYS A 12 -10.86 35.19 1.80
N HIS A 13 -10.83 36.00 2.87
CA HIS A 13 -9.61 36.74 3.25
C HIS A 13 -8.43 35.82 3.62
N PHE A 14 -8.70 34.71 4.31
CA PHE A 14 -7.67 33.74 4.64
C PHE A 14 -7.19 32.99 3.39
N ARG A 15 -8.10 32.64 2.47
CA ARG A 15 -7.76 32.06 1.18
C ARG A 15 -6.90 32.98 0.32
N ASP A 16 -7.25 34.26 0.25
CA ASP A 16 -6.50 35.26 -0.51
C ASP A 16 -5.11 35.46 0.08
N TRP A 17 -5.00 35.52 1.42
CA TRP A 17 -3.72 35.53 2.11
C TRP A 17 -2.87 34.29 1.76
N ALA A 18 -3.46 33.09 1.84
CA ALA A 18 -2.78 31.83 1.53
C ALA A 18 -2.23 31.80 0.08
N LEU A 19 -3.03 32.29 -0.89
CA LEU A 19 -2.62 32.43 -2.29
C LEU A 19 -1.43 33.38 -2.46
N VAL A 20 -1.48 34.55 -1.79
CA VAL A 20 -0.38 35.53 -1.83
C VAL A 20 0.89 34.93 -1.24
N VAL A 21 0.79 34.28 -0.09
CA VAL A 21 1.93 33.64 0.59
C VAL A 21 2.59 32.59 -0.30
N VAL A 22 1.81 31.65 -0.85
CA VAL A 22 2.33 30.61 -1.76
C VAL A 22 2.96 31.22 -3.00
N SER A 23 2.33 32.23 -3.60
CA SER A 23 2.85 32.89 -4.80
C SER A 23 4.19 33.58 -4.53
N CYS A 24 4.31 34.27 -3.40
CA CYS A 24 5.55 34.89 -2.95
C CYS A 24 6.64 33.84 -2.71
N GLN A 25 6.32 32.74 -2.03
CA GLN A 25 7.24 31.66 -1.72
C GLN A 25 7.76 30.96 -2.98
N LEU A 26 6.89 30.65 -3.93
CA LEU A 26 7.27 30.02 -5.21
C LEU A 26 8.16 30.95 -6.04
N ASN A 27 7.80 32.23 -6.15
CA ASN A 27 8.59 33.21 -6.89
C ASN A 27 9.96 33.46 -6.25
N ALA A 28 10.03 33.46 -4.92
CA ALA A 28 11.29 33.55 -4.19
C ALA A 28 12.18 32.34 -4.41
N SER A 29 11.61 31.13 -4.27
CA SER A 29 12.31 29.86 -4.52
C SER A 29 12.87 29.79 -5.94
N GLN A 30 12.08 30.17 -6.96
CA GLN A 30 12.53 30.24 -8.35
C GLN A 30 13.69 31.22 -8.58
N LYS A 31 13.79 32.28 -7.77
CA LYS A 31 14.86 33.27 -7.84
C LYS A 31 16.07 32.93 -6.98
N GLY A 32 16.08 31.78 -6.30
CA GLY A 32 17.14 31.39 -5.37
C GLY A 32 17.23 32.31 -4.15
N LEU A 33 16.15 33.04 -3.82
CA LEU A 33 16.10 33.87 -2.63
C LEU A 33 15.79 32.96 -1.43
N GLU A 34 16.69 32.95 -0.45
CA GLU A 34 16.37 32.49 0.91
C GLU A 34 15.44 33.53 1.55
N VAL A 35 14.17 33.55 1.13
CA VAL A 35 13.13 34.04 2.02
C VAL A 35 13.18 33.16 3.26
N GLU A 36 12.95 33.72 4.44
CA GLU A 36 12.76 32.95 5.68
C GLU A 36 11.50 32.08 5.57
N THR A 37 11.53 31.11 4.66
CA THR A 37 10.53 30.07 4.42
C THR A 37 10.25 29.31 5.72
N TRP A 38 11.23 29.26 6.62
CA TRP A 38 11.12 28.87 8.02
C TRP A 38 10.01 29.58 8.79
N ASN A 39 9.86 30.90 8.64
CA ASN A 39 8.82 31.67 9.36
C ASN A 39 7.42 31.35 8.83
N LEU A 40 7.27 31.09 7.53
CA LEU A 40 5.99 30.69 6.94
C LEU A 40 5.60 29.26 7.34
N ALA A 41 6.56 28.32 7.30
CA ALA A 41 6.37 26.96 7.78
C ALA A 41 5.99 26.95 9.28
N SER A 42 6.64 27.79 10.08
CA SER A 42 6.32 27.98 11.51
C SER A 42 4.93 28.56 11.73
N ILE A 43 4.52 29.60 10.98
CA ILE A 43 3.16 30.16 11.06
C ILE A 43 2.11 29.11 10.72
N ILE A 44 2.31 28.35 9.64
CA ILE A 44 1.37 27.31 9.20
C ILE A 44 1.32 26.17 10.22
N HIS A 45 2.46 25.83 10.84
CA HIS A 45 2.52 24.88 11.95
C HIS A 45 1.78 25.38 13.20
N THR A 46 1.92 26.65 13.57
CA THR A 46 1.15 27.22 14.70
C THR A 46 -0.34 27.21 14.40
N LEU A 47 -0.75 27.57 13.18
CA LEU A 47 -2.15 27.51 12.77
C LEU A 47 -2.70 26.08 12.80
N SER A 48 -1.92 25.09 12.37
CA SER A 48 -2.33 23.69 12.43
C SER A 48 -2.51 23.24 13.88
N MET A 49 -1.58 23.60 14.77
CA MET A 49 -1.70 23.28 16.20
C MET A 49 -2.94 23.91 16.85
N GLU A 50 -3.23 25.19 16.59
CA GLU A 50 -4.41 25.87 17.16
C GLU A 50 -5.74 25.29 16.63
N VAL A 51 -5.80 24.97 15.34
CA VAL A 51 -7.02 24.41 14.71
C VAL A 51 -7.22 22.93 15.08
N TYR A 52 -6.14 22.17 15.24
CA TYR A 52 -6.21 20.74 15.58
C TYR A 52 -6.22 20.46 17.10
N TYR A 53 -5.89 21.45 17.95
CA TYR A 53 -5.93 21.37 19.41
C TYR A 53 -6.70 22.53 20.07
N PRO A 54 -7.96 22.82 19.68
CA PRO A 54 -8.77 23.68 20.51
C PRO A 54 -8.91 23.04 21.89
N GLY A 55 -8.81 23.84 22.96
CA GLY A 55 -9.18 23.42 24.30
C GLY A 55 -10.60 22.84 24.32
N HIS A 56 -11.02 22.20 25.42
CA HIS A 56 -12.31 21.51 25.58
C HIS A 56 -13.60 22.31 25.23
N GLU A 57 -13.47 23.56 24.79
CA GLU A 57 -14.56 24.41 24.34
C GLU A 57 -14.98 24.07 22.90
N LYS A 58 -16.24 23.65 22.74
CA LYS A 58 -16.85 23.48 21.42
C LYS A 58 -16.82 24.84 20.69
N PRO A 59 -16.32 24.91 19.44
CA PRO A 59 -16.30 26.17 18.70
C PRO A 59 -17.72 26.74 18.57
N LYS A 60 -17.87 28.00 19.01
CA LYS A 60 -19.13 28.76 18.96
C LYS A 60 -19.35 29.40 17.58
N ALA A 61 -19.48 28.62 16.50
CA ALA A 61 -20.01 29.11 15.21
C ALA A 61 -20.16 27.99 14.17
N SER A 62 -21.07 28.21 13.20
CA SER A 62 -21.35 27.40 12.01
C SER A 62 -20.26 27.48 10.93
N VAL A 63 -18.98 27.49 11.32
CA VAL A 63 -17.86 27.54 10.38
C VAL A 63 -17.62 26.13 9.83
N ILE A 64 -17.56 25.99 8.49
CA ILE A 64 -17.12 24.75 7.85
C ILE A 64 -15.61 24.60 8.08
N LEU A 65 -15.24 24.03 9.23
CA LEU A 65 -13.86 23.82 9.65
C LEU A 65 -13.08 22.94 8.67
N PHE A 66 -13.76 22.03 7.97
CA PHE A 66 -13.15 21.13 7.00
C PHE A 66 -12.39 21.89 5.89
N ASP A 67 -13.04 22.87 5.23
CA ASP A 67 -12.42 23.62 4.13
C ASP A 67 -11.25 24.51 4.58
N LEU A 68 -11.31 25.03 5.80
CA LEU A 68 -10.19 25.74 6.42
C LEU A 68 -8.99 24.80 6.62
N CYS A 69 -9.24 23.61 7.17
CA CYS A 69 -8.19 22.61 7.36
C CYS A 69 -7.62 22.11 6.04
N GLU A 70 -8.44 21.93 4.99
CA GLU A 70 -7.93 21.58 3.65
C GLU A 70 -7.01 22.66 3.08
N LEU A 71 -7.32 23.94 3.30
CA LEU A 71 -6.46 25.04 2.88
C LEU A 71 -5.13 25.05 3.64
N ILE A 72 -5.14 24.83 4.96
CA ILE A 72 -3.93 24.70 5.79
C ILE A 72 -3.11 23.48 5.33
N ASN A 73 -3.76 22.35 5.03
CA ASN A 73 -3.07 21.15 4.55
C ASN A 73 -2.48 21.34 3.16
N TRP A 74 -3.15 22.08 2.28
CA TRP A 74 -2.60 22.46 0.99
C TRP A 74 -1.33 23.31 1.14
N LEU A 75 -1.34 24.28 2.05
CA LEU A 75 -0.14 25.06 2.41
C LEU A 75 0.99 24.16 2.94
N ASN A 76 0.68 23.25 3.87
CA ASN A 76 1.65 22.27 4.39
C ASN A 76 2.22 21.38 3.28
N THR A 77 1.37 20.89 2.36
CA THR A 77 1.79 20.04 1.25
C THR A 77 2.78 20.77 0.34
N ILE A 78 2.53 22.05 0.04
CA ILE A 78 3.46 22.87 -0.76
C ILE A 78 4.76 23.10 0.00
N ASN A 79 4.69 23.40 1.30
CA ASN A 79 5.88 23.59 2.12
C ASN A 79 6.75 22.34 2.17
N SER A 80 6.18 21.17 2.47
CA SER A 80 6.93 19.91 2.51
C SER A 80 7.49 19.52 1.13
N PHE A 81 6.82 19.94 0.04
CA PHE A 81 7.37 19.76 -1.31
C PHE A 81 8.58 20.66 -1.59
N ILE A 82 8.55 21.92 -1.15
CA ILE A 82 9.66 22.88 -1.35
C ILE A 82 10.81 22.62 -0.35
N LEU A 83 10.46 22.24 0.88
CA LEU A 83 11.35 21.98 2.00
C LEU A 83 11.08 20.59 2.60
N PRO A 84 11.66 19.52 2.03
CA PRO A 84 11.46 18.16 2.52
C PRO A 84 11.90 17.94 3.97
N GLU A 85 12.81 18.77 4.49
CA GLU A 85 13.27 18.72 5.89
C GLU A 85 12.16 19.09 6.90
N PHE A 86 11.09 19.75 6.44
CA PHE A 86 9.93 20.12 7.24
C PHE A 86 8.73 19.21 6.88
N GLU A 87 8.81 17.96 7.32
CA GLU A 87 7.74 16.98 7.13
C GLU A 87 6.71 17.12 8.26
N PHE A 88 5.55 17.72 7.96
CA PHE A 88 4.47 17.86 8.94
C PHE A 88 3.45 16.71 8.78
N LYS A 89 3.67 15.64 9.55
CA LYS A 89 2.77 14.47 9.62
C LYS A 89 1.80 14.63 10.80
N GLN A 90 0.72 15.40 10.63
CA GLN A 90 -0.42 15.25 11.54
C GLN A 90 -1.72 15.06 10.77
N PRO A 91 -2.40 13.91 10.92
CA PRO A 91 -3.70 13.71 10.33
C PRO A 91 -4.74 14.62 11.02
N LEU A 92 -5.61 15.19 10.20
CA LEU A 92 -6.82 15.89 10.61
C LEU A 92 -7.65 15.04 11.58
N ARG A 93 -8.15 15.62 12.68
CA ARG A 93 -8.97 14.87 13.63
C ARG A 93 -10.29 14.42 12.99
N THR A 94 -10.62 13.15 13.17
CA THR A 94 -11.82 12.49 12.60
C THR A 94 -13.15 13.19 12.89
N HIS A 95 -13.28 13.93 14.00
CA HIS A 95 -14.54 14.61 14.32
C HIS A 95 -14.88 15.78 13.38
N ILE A 96 -13.89 16.39 12.72
CA ILE A 96 -14.08 17.51 11.79
C ILE A 96 -14.53 17.01 10.41
N SER A 97 -14.16 15.78 10.02
CA SER A 97 -14.38 15.25 8.67
C SER A 97 -15.53 14.24 8.57
N ARG A 98 -16.15 13.83 9.69
CA ARG A 98 -17.17 12.76 9.71
C ARG A 98 -18.32 13.01 8.77
N GLN A 99 -18.91 14.21 8.79
CA GLN A 99 -20.09 14.50 7.99
C GLN A 99 -19.73 14.55 6.49
N GLU A 100 -18.59 15.17 6.19
CA GLU A 100 -18.04 15.32 4.85
C GLU A 100 -17.70 13.95 4.26
N ILE A 101 -17.17 13.02 5.06
CA ILE A 101 -16.91 11.63 4.63
C ILE A 101 -18.23 10.93 4.30
N VAL A 102 -19.28 11.07 5.11
CA VAL A 102 -20.61 10.49 4.82
C VAL A 102 -21.17 11.04 3.51
N GLU A 103 -21.12 12.36 3.30
CA GLU A 103 -21.56 13.01 2.07
C GLU A 103 -20.73 12.57 0.85
N ALA A 104 -19.42 12.37 1.03
CA ALA A 104 -18.53 11.84 0.00
C ALA A 104 -18.90 10.41 -0.38
N THR A 105 -19.16 9.53 0.59
CA THR A 105 -19.61 8.14 0.32
C THR A 105 -20.94 8.13 -0.41
N GLN A 106 -21.90 8.98 -0.03
CA GLN A 106 -23.17 9.11 -0.75
C GLN A 106 -22.96 9.62 -2.19
N THR A 107 -22.06 10.59 -2.39
CA THR A 107 -21.70 11.09 -3.72
C THR A 107 -21.11 9.97 -4.57
N ALA A 108 -20.18 9.18 -4.01
CA ALA A 108 -19.57 8.05 -4.70
C ALA A 108 -20.63 7.03 -5.14
N HIS A 109 -21.56 6.67 -4.24
CA HIS A 109 -22.64 5.74 -4.53
C HIS A 109 -23.58 6.26 -5.64
N LYS A 110 -23.99 7.55 -5.58
CA LYS A 110 -24.80 8.18 -6.63
C LYS A 110 -24.13 8.20 -8.01
N ASN A 111 -22.80 8.20 -8.05
CA ASN A 111 -21.99 8.16 -9.27
C ASN A 111 -21.64 6.73 -9.72
N GLY A 112 -22.18 5.69 -9.07
CA GLY A 112 -21.95 4.29 -9.45
C GLY A 112 -20.56 3.76 -9.11
N ILE A 113 -19.81 4.43 -8.22
CA ILE A 113 -18.48 3.97 -7.80
C ILE A 113 -18.63 2.76 -6.89
N CYS A 114 -17.82 1.72 -7.12
CA CYS A 114 -17.76 0.55 -6.26
C CYS A 114 -17.30 0.94 -4.83
N MET A 115 -18.16 0.70 -3.84
CA MET A 115 -17.86 1.01 -2.43
C MET A 115 -16.60 0.30 -1.93
N ASN A 116 -16.37 -0.94 -2.36
CA ASN A 116 -15.18 -1.69 -2.01
C ASN A 116 -13.92 -0.99 -2.54
N ARG A 117 -13.92 -0.48 -3.78
CA ARG A 117 -12.77 0.24 -4.34
C ARG A 117 -12.54 1.57 -3.62
N LEU A 118 -13.62 2.30 -3.34
CA LEU A 118 -13.55 3.58 -2.63
C LEU A 118 -12.90 3.45 -1.25
N TRP A 119 -13.36 2.50 -0.44
CA TRP A 119 -12.84 2.32 0.93
C TRP A 119 -11.44 1.72 0.95
N ASN A 120 -11.09 0.86 -0.01
CA ASN A 120 -9.71 0.35 -0.11
C ASN A 120 -8.73 1.41 -0.66
N LEU A 121 -9.21 2.36 -1.49
CA LEU A 121 -8.45 3.54 -1.88
C LEU A 121 -8.18 4.45 -0.68
N ALA A 122 -9.14 4.61 0.23
CA ALA A 122 -8.94 5.36 1.48
C ALA A 122 -7.92 4.67 2.40
N VAL A 123 -8.11 3.37 2.68
CA VAL A 123 -7.27 2.63 3.64
C VAL A 123 -5.84 2.40 3.12
N GLY A 124 -5.68 2.18 1.82
CA GLY A 124 -4.36 2.09 1.17
C GLY A 124 -3.86 3.44 0.62
N GLY A 125 -4.59 4.52 0.90
CA GLY A 125 -4.35 5.87 0.40
C GLY A 125 -3.22 6.61 1.11
N HIS A 126 -3.07 7.89 0.75
CA HIS A 126 -2.12 8.82 1.36
C HIS A 126 -2.27 8.89 2.90
N GLU A 127 -1.35 9.56 3.59
CA GLU A 127 -1.26 9.69 5.06
C GLU A 127 -2.54 10.11 5.83
N ARG A 128 -3.61 10.51 5.13
CA ARG A 128 -4.86 11.01 5.72
C ARG A 128 -6.03 10.04 5.58
N GLU A 129 -5.80 8.85 5.04
CA GLU A 129 -6.76 7.73 4.97
C GLU A 129 -8.14 8.18 4.42
N GLU A 130 -9.24 7.94 5.15
CA GLU A 130 -10.60 8.32 4.74
C GLU A 130 -10.84 9.83 4.66
N VAL A 131 -9.99 10.65 5.27
CA VAL A 131 -10.18 12.12 5.32
C VAL A 131 -9.99 12.75 3.93
N ASP A 132 -9.31 12.09 3.01
CA ASP A 132 -9.13 12.58 1.64
C ASP A 132 -10.35 12.28 0.73
N LEU A 133 -11.27 11.39 1.13
CA LEU A 133 -12.44 11.01 0.32
C LEU A 133 -13.31 12.21 -0.12
N PRO A 134 -13.63 13.20 0.74
CA PRO A 134 -14.43 14.36 0.32
C PRO A 134 -13.74 15.17 -0.79
N VAL A 135 -12.42 15.33 -0.72
CA VAL A 135 -11.65 16.05 -1.75
C VAL A 135 -11.69 15.28 -3.07
N LEU A 136 -11.52 13.96 -3.03
CA LEU A 136 -11.59 13.11 -4.22
C LEU A 136 -12.99 13.12 -4.87
N MET A 137 -14.05 13.06 -4.07
CA MET A 137 -15.42 13.01 -4.59
C MET A 137 -15.89 14.35 -5.16
N ARG A 138 -15.35 15.49 -4.69
CA ARG A 138 -15.60 16.80 -5.31
C ARG A 138 -15.11 16.87 -6.76
N MET A 139 -14.09 16.10 -7.13
CA MET A 139 -13.59 16.03 -8.51
C MET A 139 -14.66 15.52 -9.50
N LEU A 140 -15.65 14.75 -9.00
CA LEU A 140 -16.75 14.21 -9.81
C LEU A 140 -17.87 15.24 -10.05
N GLN A 141 -18.11 16.14 -9.10
CA GLN A 141 -19.26 17.05 -9.07
C GLN A 141 -19.29 18.13 -10.17
N SER A 142 -18.14 18.40 -10.80
CA SER A 142 -17.96 19.38 -11.90
C SER A 142 -18.75 19.09 -13.19
N GLN A 143 -19.50 17.98 -13.28
CA GLN A 143 -20.25 17.59 -14.49
C GLN A 143 -21.69 18.10 -14.56
N ASN A 144 -22.27 18.61 -13.46
CA ASN A 144 -23.73 18.80 -13.37
C ASN A 144 -24.27 20.18 -13.74
N ARG A 145 -23.63 20.99 -14.60
CA ARG A 145 -24.18 22.33 -14.94
C ARG A 145 -24.48 22.62 -16.39
N THR A 146 -24.13 21.76 -17.34
CA THR A 146 -24.56 21.90 -18.73
C THR A 146 -24.75 20.52 -19.33
N ASP A 147 -25.91 20.32 -19.94
CA ASP A 147 -26.29 19.17 -20.77
C ASP A 147 -27.01 18.03 -20.04
N SER A 148 -28.28 18.32 -19.76
CA SER A 148 -29.36 17.35 -19.70
C SER A 148 -29.55 16.65 -21.07
N SER A 149 -28.67 15.71 -21.38
CA SER A 149 -28.88 14.65 -22.37
C SER A 149 -27.74 13.62 -22.26
N ASP A 150 -28.03 12.48 -21.65
CA ASP A 150 -27.41 11.16 -21.91
C ASP A 150 -25.88 11.04 -22.03
N VAL A 151 -25.11 11.80 -21.24
CA VAL A 151 -23.71 11.44 -20.96
C VAL A 151 -23.71 10.54 -19.73
N GLU A 152 -23.86 9.23 -19.95
CA GLU A 152 -23.62 8.22 -18.93
C GLU A 152 -22.26 8.49 -18.28
N THR A 153 -22.27 8.86 -17.01
CA THR A 153 -21.06 9.06 -16.21
C THR A 153 -20.12 7.87 -16.40
N SER A 154 -18.92 8.12 -16.90
CA SER A 154 -17.87 7.14 -17.24
C SER A 154 -17.38 6.24 -16.11
N HIS A 155 -17.96 6.37 -14.92
CA HIS A 155 -17.71 5.53 -13.75
C HIS A 155 -18.88 4.59 -13.41
N ARG A 156 -19.98 4.62 -14.16
CA ARG A 156 -21.06 3.62 -14.09
C ARG A 156 -20.58 2.32 -14.73
N SER A 157 -19.73 1.61 -14.01
CA SER A 157 -19.56 0.18 -14.23
C SER A 157 -20.89 -0.48 -13.82
N SER A 158 -21.75 -0.79 -14.79
CA SER A 158 -23.06 -1.41 -14.56
C SER A 158 -22.94 -2.60 -13.60
N GLY A 159 -23.69 -2.58 -12.49
CA GLY A 159 -23.79 -3.70 -11.55
C GLY A 159 -23.04 -3.57 -10.22
N HIS A 160 -22.26 -2.50 -9.99
CA HIS A 160 -21.64 -2.29 -8.67
C HIS A 160 -22.59 -1.81 -7.56
N ASP A 161 -23.88 -1.66 -7.85
CA ASP A 161 -24.91 -1.20 -6.90
C ASP A 161 -25.05 -2.12 -5.66
N THR A 162 -24.68 -3.39 -5.81
CA THR A 162 -24.72 -4.40 -4.73
C THR A 162 -23.39 -4.58 -4.00
N CYS A 163 -22.33 -3.89 -4.42
CA CYS A 163 -21.02 -3.99 -3.77
C CYS A 163 -21.03 -3.28 -2.42
N THR A 164 -20.45 -3.90 -1.39
CA THR A 164 -20.29 -3.30 -0.06
C THR A 164 -18.87 -2.73 0.09
N ALA A 165 -18.52 -2.14 1.24
CA ALA A 165 -17.14 -1.73 1.53
C ALA A 165 -16.18 -2.93 1.59
N GLU A 166 -16.67 -4.11 1.95
CA GLU A 166 -15.87 -5.32 2.16
C GLU A 166 -15.80 -6.21 0.92
N VAL A 167 -16.87 -6.24 0.12
CA VAL A 167 -17.01 -7.18 -1.00
C VAL A 167 -17.33 -6.46 -2.31
N CYS A 168 -16.48 -6.66 -3.30
CA CYS A 168 -16.76 -6.36 -4.70
C CYS A 168 -17.33 -7.61 -5.39
N CYS A 169 -18.57 -7.57 -5.86
CA CYS A 169 -19.19 -8.70 -6.54
C CYS A 169 -18.53 -9.08 -7.88
N PHE A 170 -17.70 -8.18 -8.43
CA PHE A 170 -17.01 -8.37 -9.71
C PHE A 170 -15.57 -8.86 -9.55
N SER A 171 -15.02 -8.90 -8.33
CA SER A 171 -13.66 -9.41 -8.10
C SER A 171 -13.57 -10.92 -8.26
N SER A 172 -14.70 -11.63 -8.07
CA SER A 172 -14.80 -13.09 -8.14
C SER A 172 -15.31 -13.61 -9.50
N ILE A 173 -15.39 -12.76 -10.53
CA ILE A 173 -15.79 -13.21 -11.87
C ILE A 173 -14.72 -14.16 -12.41
N ASP A 174 -15.16 -15.36 -12.78
CA ASP A 174 -14.30 -16.35 -13.44
C ASP A 174 -13.94 -15.85 -14.84
N SER A 175 -12.80 -15.17 -14.94
CA SER A 175 -12.29 -14.60 -16.18
C SER A 175 -12.02 -15.64 -17.27
N THR A 176 -11.94 -16.93 -16.93
CA THR A 176 -11.79 -18.02 -17.93
C THR A 176 -13.06 -18.26 -18.74
N ARG A 177 -14.20 -17.69 -18.31
CA ARG A 177 -15.50 -17.81 -18.98
C ARG A 177 -15.94 -16.54 -19.68
N VAL A 178 -15.13 -15.48 -19.60
CA VAL A 178 -15.44 -14.20 -20.22
C VAL A 178 -15.15 -14.30 -21.72
N GLN A 179 -16.08 -13.82 -22.54
CA GLN A 179 -15.84 -13.70 -23.98
C GLN A 179 -14.77 -12.67 -24.23
N GLN A 180 -13.85 -12.98 -25.14
CA GLN A 180 -12.79 -12.04 -25.48
C GLN A 180 -13.34 -10.74 -26.09
N LEU A 181 -12.71 -9.63 -25.72
CA LEU A 181 -13.06 -8.31 -26.18
C LEU A 181 -12.79 -8.19 -27.68
N HIS A 182 -13.76 -7.66 -28.41
CA HIS A 182 -13.62 -7.32 -29.82
C HIS A 182 -13.48 -5.80 -29.99
N LYS A 183 -12.52 -5.39 -30.83
CA LYS A 183 -12.31 -4.00 -31.27
C LYS A 183 -12.78 -3.73 -32.71
N CYS A 184 -13.34 -4.73 -33.38
CA CYS A 184 -14.00 -4.58 -34.68
C CYS A 184 -15.42 -4.02 -34.55
N SER A 185 -15.95 -3.47 -35.65
CA SER A 185 -17.32 -2.94 -35.72
C SER A 185 -18.38 -3.96 -35.35
N ASP A 186 -18.18 -5.22 -35.79
CA ASP A 186 -19.18 -6.28 -35.71
C ASP A 186 -19.24 -6.92 -34.31
N LYS A 187 -18.25 -6.61 -33.45
CA LYS A 187 -18.10 -7.11 -32.08
C LYS A 187 -18.14 -8.64 -31.92
N ALA A 188 -17.98 -9.38 -33.00
CA ALA A 188 -18.13 -10.83 -33.06
C ALA A 188 -17.36 -11.45 -34.24
N CYS A 189 -16.15 -10.96 -34.54
CA CYS A 189 -15.38 -11.54 -35.64
C CYS A 189 -14.82 -12.91 -35.27
N ASP A 190 -14.95 -13.90 -36.16
CA ASP A 190 -14.51 -15.28 -35.92
C ASP A 190 -13.03 -15.53 -36.24
N ASP A 191 -12.28 -14.49 -36.61
CA ASP A 191 -10.88 -14.64 -36.98
C ASP A 191 -9.97 -14.70 -35.74
N ILE A 192 -9.49 -15.91 -35.44
CA ILE A 192 -8.68 -16.23 -34.26
C ILE A 192 -7.24 -16.53 -34.70
N LEU A 193 -6.30 -15.86 -34.06
CA LEU A 193 -4.87 -16.12 -34.14
C LEU A 193 -4.46 -17.11 -33.06
N TRP A 194 -3.55 -18.03 -33.43
CA TRP A 194 -2.99 -19.02 -32.51
C TRP A 194 -1.49 -18.81 -32.30
N PHE A 195 -1.10 -18.67 -31.05
CA PHE A 195 0.24 -18.37 -30.57
C PHE A 195 0.81 -19.59 -29.84
N ARG A 196 1.59 -20.40 -30.57
CA ARG A 196 2.15 -21.64 -30.03
C ARG A 196 3.37 -21.36 -29.14
N THR A 197 3.25 -21.59 -27.84
CA THR A 197 4.33 -21.45 -26.85
C THR A 197 5.00 -22.78 -26.47
N SER A 198 4.48 -23.92 -26.93
CA SER A 198 5.01 -25.25 -26.61
C SER A 198 6.41 -25.49 -27.19
N GLY A 199 7.35 -25.94 -26.36
CA GLY A 199 8.73 -26.27 -26.80
C GLY A 199 9.69 -25.06 -26.84
N VAL A 200 9.22 -23.89 -26.43
CA VAL A 200 10.04 -22.67 -26.32
C VAL A 200 10.75 -22.69 -24.97
N GLN A 201 12.07 -22.75 -24.98
CA GLN A 201 12.90 -22.72 -23.76
C GLN A 201 13.17 -21.28 -23.26
N SER A 202 12.64 -20.26 -23.94
CA SER A 202 12.80 -18.86 -23.53
C SER A 202 11.88 -18.52 -22.35
N GLU A 203 12.43 -17.81 -21.38
CA GLU A 203 11.71 -17.33 -20.19
C GLU A 203 10.91 -16.05 -20.47
N CYS A 204 11.27 -15.30 -21.52
CA CYS A 204 10.51 -14.19 -22.07
C CYS A 204 10.13 -14.49 -23.53
N ILE A 205 8.83 -14.60 -23.79
CA ILE A 205 8.28 -14.85 -25.13
C ILE A 205 7.65 -13.54 -25.60
N THR A 206 8.24 -12.92 -26.61
CA THR A 206 7.69 -11.73 -27.28
C THR A 206 7.33 -12.08 -28.71
N TRP A 207 6.31 -11.43 -29.25
CA TRP A 207 5.73 -11.76 -30.55
C TRP A 207 5.92 -10.61 -31.53
N TRP A 208 6.55 -10.90 -32.68
CA TRP A 208 6.76 -9.94 -33.76
C TRP A 208 5.45 -9.46 -34.39
N LEU A 209 5.47 -8.23 -34.89
CA LEU A 209 4.29 -7.52 -35.38
C LEU A 209 4.14 -7.43 -36.92
N ASP A 210 4.91 -8.17 -37.74
CA ASP A 210 5.19 -7.91 -39.18
C ASP A 210 4.11 -7.26 -40.08
N ASP A 211 4.59 -6.53 -41.09
CA ASP A 211 3.89 -5.57 -41.96
C ASP A 211 3.39 -6.15 -43.30
N GLY A 212 3.12 -7.45 -43.37
CA GLY A 212 2.54 -8.07 -44.58
C GLY A 212 2.63 -9.60 -44.61
N GLU A 213 1.47 -10.24 -44.71
CA GLU A 213 1.22 -11.67 -45.04
C GLU A 213 1.85 -12.79 -44.17
N LYS A 214 2.80 -12.53 -43.26
CA LYS A 214 3.37 -13.57 -42.37
C LYS A 214 2.63 -13.68 -41.04
N SER A 215 2.43 -14.91 -40.56
CA SER A 215 1.92 -15.19 -39.21
C SER A 215 2.90 -14.70 -38.12
N PRO A 216 2.40 -14.23 -36.96
CA PRO A 216 3.25 -13.81 -35.84
C PRO A 216 4.24 -14.91 -35.41
N TYR A 217 5.47 -14.52 -35.08
CA TYR A 217 6.52 -15.43 -34.62
C TYR A 217 7.28 -14.88 -33.41
N ILE A 218 7.95 -15.76 -32.69
CA ILE A 218 8.66 -15.43 -31.44
C ILE A 218 9.95 -14.68 -31.75
N VAL A 219 10.18 -13.61 -30.99
CA VAL A 219 11.36 -12.76 -31.10
C VAL A 219 12.12 -12.73 -29.79
N ASP A 220 13.43 -12.62 -29.93
CA ASP A 220 14.33 -12.42 -28.80
C ASP A 220 14.13 -11.02 -28.21
N SER A 221 13.53 -10.99 -27.02
CA SER A 221 13.28 -9.77 -26.23
C SER A 221 14.52 -8.89 -26.00
N LYS A 222 15.74 -9.44 -26.12
CA LYS A 222 17.00 -8.69 -25.96
C LYS A 222 17.43 -7.95 -27.22
N LYS A 223 16.89 -8.31 -28.39
CA LYS A 223 17.31 -7.77 -29.69
C LYS A 223 16.36 -6.71 -30.22
N GLU A 224 15.08 -6.83 -29.91
CA GLU A 224 14.04 -5.99 -30.50
C GLU A 224 13.21 -5.30 -29.41
N PRO A 225 12.92 -4.00 -29.56
CA PRO A 225 12.11 -3.27 -28.60
C PRO A 225 10.68 -3.79 -28.60
N TYR A 226 10.16 -4.10 -27.41
CA TYR A 226 8.80 -4.60 -27.25
C TYR A 226 7.97 -3.75 -26.28
N MET A 227 6.65 -3.78 -26.51
CA MET A 227 5.66 -3.19 -25.62
C MET A 227 5.03 -4.28 -24.76
N ALA A 228 5.02 -4.10 -23.43
CA ALA A 228 4.31 -4.98 -22.51
C ALA A 228 2.87 -4.50 -22.28
N ILE A 229 1.91 -5.42 -22.32
CA ILE A 229 0.50 -5.14 -22.10
C ILE A 229 0.12 -5.46 -20.65
N SER A 230 -0.25 -4.43 -19.90
CA SER A 230 -0.76 -4.50 -18.54
C SER A 230 -2.28 -4.34 -18.59
N HIS A 231 -3.03 -5.42 -18.33
CA HIS A 231 -4.48 -5.43 -18.56
C HIS A 231 -5.27 -6.18 -17.49
N VAL A 232 -6.59 -6.13 -17.60
CA VAL A 232 -7.52 -6.89 -16.77
C VAL A 232 -8.12 -8.05 -17.55
N TRP A 233 -8.18 -9.25 -16.96
CA TRP A 233 -8.74 -10.41 -17.66
C TRP A 233 -10.28 -10.38 -17.70
N SER A 234 -10.91 -9.82 -16.66
CA SER A 234 -12.37 -9.82 -16.51
C SER A 234 -13.11 -8.89 -17.47
N ASP A 235 -12.41 -8.02 -18.21
CA ASP A 235 -13.02 -7.16 -19.23
C ASP A 235 -12.97 -7.77 -20.64
N GLY A 236 -12.48 -9.02 -20.75
CA GLY A 236 -12.34 -9.73 -22.02
C GLY A 236 -10.99 -9.50 -22.71
N THR A 237 -10.05 -8.73 -22.14
CA THR A 237 -8.72 -8.58 -22.75
C THR A 237 -7.83 -9.82 -22.54
N GLY A 238 -8.28 -10.84 -21.82
CA GLY A 238 -7.54 -12.11 -21.66
C GLY A 238 -7.86 -13.15 -22.76
N GLY A 239 -7.38 -14.38 -22.58
CA GLY A 239 -7.69 -15.52 -23.47
C GLY A 239 -9.13 -16.05 -23.37
N GLY A 240 -9.82 -15.77 -22.26
CA GLY A 240 -11.25 -16.05 -22.09
C GLY A 240 -11.66 -17.49 -22.43
N VAL A 241 -12.83 -17.63 -23.07
CA VAL A 241 -13.38 -18.91 -23.55
C VAL A 241 -12.56 -19.58 -24.66
N GLN A 242 -11.73 -18.80 -25.37
CA GLN A 242 -10.89 -19.31 -26.46
C GLN A 242 -9.72 -20.16 -25.94
N GLY A 243 -9.30 -19.93 -24.70
CA GLY A 243 -8.19 -20.65 -24.05
C GLY A 243 -6.82 -20.04 -24.32
N ASP A 244 -5.81 -20.56 -23.62
CA ASP A 244 -4.43 -20.05 -23.67
C ASP A 244 -3.88 -20.01 -25.11
N GLY A 245 -3.18 -18.92 -25.46
CA GLY A 245 -2.55 -18.74 -26.76
C GLY A 245 -3.51 -18.44 -27.92
N HIS A 246 -4.82 -18.29 -27.67
CA HIS A 246 -5.80 -17.92 -28.69
C HIS A 246 -6.32 -16.51 -28.47
N VAL A 247 -6.21 -15.66 -29.50
CA VAL A 247 -6.72 -14.29 -29.45
C VAL A 247 -7.36 -13.91 -30.78
N ASN A 248 -8.45 -13.16 -30.73
CA ASN A 248 -9.09 -12.64 -31.92
C ASN A 248 -8.17 -11.60 -32.60
N ARG A 249 -8.14 -11.62 -33.93
CA ARG A 249 -7.24 -10.77 -34.73
C ARG A 249 -7.51 -9.28 -34.53
N CYS A 250 -8.76 -8.87 -34.28
CA CYS A 250 -9.07 -7.45 -34.11
C CYS A 250 -8.46 -6.87 -32.82
N LEU A 251 -8.46 -7.63 -31.72
CA LEU A 251 -7.82 -7.24 -30.46
C LEU A 251 -6.29 -7.27 -30.59
N PHE A 252 -5.74 -8.28 -31.26
CA PHE A 252 -4.29 -8.32 -31.54
C PHE A 252 -3.85 -7.12 -32.38
N ASN A 253 -4.56 -6.82 -33.48
CA ASN A 253 -4.27 -5.67 -34.35
C ASN A 253 -4.37 -4.36 -33.58
N TYR A 254 -5.36 -4.21 -32.70
CA TYR A 254 -5.48 -3.03 -31.85
C TYR A 254 -4.20 -2.77 -31.01
N PHE A 255 -3.66 -3.79 -30.36
CA PHE A 255 -2.41 -3.63 -29.60
C PHE A 255 -1.18 -3.52 -30.48
N ARG A 256 -1.16 -4.19 -31.63
CA ARG A 256 -0.12 -4.06 -32.65
C ARG A 256 0.02 -2.61 -33.10
N ASP A 257 -1.08 -1.97 -33.48
CA ASP A 257 -1.07 -0.62 -34.03
C ASP A 257 -0.54 0.39 -32.98
N ILE A 258 -0.92 0.20 -31.71
CA ILE A 258 -0.37 0.97 -30.59
C ILE A 258 1.14 0.73 -30.44
N ALA A 259 1.59 -0.53 -30.46
CA ALA A 259 3.01 -0.86 -30.33
C ALA A 259 3.84 -0.24 -31.46
N ILE A 260 3.36 -0.30 -32.70
CA ILE A 260 4.02 0.31 -33.86
C ILE A 260 4.08 1.84 -33.70
N SER A 261 3.00 2.47 -33.22
CA SER A 261 2.97 3.92 -32.96
C SER A 261 4.00 4.38 -31.91
N LEU A 262 4.37 3.48 -31.00
CA LEU A 262 5.40 3.68 -29.98
C LEU A 262 6.80 3.20 -30.42
N GLY A 263 6.97 2.78 -31.68
CA GLY A 263 8.24 2.31 -32.22
C GLY A 263 8.67 0.92 -31.73
N CYS A 264 7.76 0.14 -31.15
CA CYS A 264 8.00 -1.25 -30.79
C CYS A 264 7.76 -2.18 -31.98
N ARG A 265 8.53 -3.26 -32.05
CA ARG A 265 8.44 -4.28 -33.12
C ARG A 265 7.89 -5.61 -32.63
N ALA A 266 7.77 -5.76 -31.32
CA ALA A 266 7.17 -6.91 -30.69
C ALA A 266 6.23 -6.50 -29.53
N ILE A 267 5.37 -7.41 -29.13
CA ILE A 267 4.57 -7.28 -27.92
C ILE A 267 4.84 -8.42 -26.95
N TRP A 268 4.75 -8.10 -25.66
CA TRP A 268 4.59 -9.07 -24.59
C TRP A 268 3.19 -8.95 -24.01
N TRP A 269 2.45 -10.05 -24.01
CA TRP A 269 1.07 -10.09 -23.53
C TRP A 269 0.84 -11.45 -22.88
N ASP A 270 0.58 -11.44 -21.57
CA ASP A 270 0.47 -12.65 -20.74
C ASP A 270 -0.37 -13.77 -21.37
N THR A 271 -1.46 -13.43 -22.05
CA THR A 271 -2.39 -14.33 -22.75
C THR A 271 -1.72 -15.18 -23.84
N ILE A 272 -0.71 -14.64 -24.53
CA ILE A 272 0.00 -15.29 -25.64
C ILE A 272 1.48 -15.56 -25.35
N SER A 273 2.03 -14.94 -24.30
CA SER A 273 3.45 -15.01 -23.92
C SER A 273 3.73 -15.99 -22.78
N ILE A 274 2.72 -16.42 -22.02
CA ILE A 274 2.89 -17.40 -20.94
C ILE A 274 2.67 -18.82 -21.48
N PRO A 275 3.64 -19.75 -21.27
CA PRO A 275 3.46 -21.15 -21.67
C PRO A 275 2.29 -21.84 -20.96
N SER A 276 1.63 -22.77 -21.65
CA SER A 276 0.57 -23.60 -21.04
C SER A 276 1.13 -24.75 -20.20
N GLU A 277 2.37 -25.18 -20.43
CA GLU A 277 3.01 -26.26 -19.66
C GLU A 277 3.26 -25.84 -18.20
N ARG A 278 2.80 -26.64 -17.23
CA ARG A 278 2.79 -26.28 -15.80
C ARG A 278 4.13 -25.75 -15.25
N VAL A 279 5.25 -26.43 -15.53
CA VAL A 279 6.55 -26.03 -14.99
C VAL A 279 7.05 -24.75 -15.65
N ALA A 280 6.95 -24.67 -16.98
CA ALA A 280 7.32 -23.47 -17.73
C ALA A 280 6.44 -22.27 -17.36
N ARG A 281 5.13 -22.49 -17.20
CA ARG A 281 4.16 -21.48 -16.73
C ARG A 281 4.55 -20.94 -15.36
N GLN A 282 4.87 -21.81 -14.41
CA GLN A 282 5.25 -21.38 -13.07
C GLN A 282 6.51 -20.51 -13.09
N LYS A 283 7.52 -20.89 -13.89
CA LYS A 283 8.75 -20.10 -14.08
C LYS A 283 8.47 -18.75 -14.77
N ALA A 284 7.64 -18.75 -15.82
CA ALA A 284 7.25 -17.53 -16.53
C ALA A 284 6.49 -16.56 -15.61
N ILE A 285 5.54 -17.06 -14.80
CA ILE A 285 4.80 -16.25 -13.82
C ILE A 285 5.74 -15.68 -12.76
N SER A 286 6.66 -16.49 -12.22
CA SER A 286 7.58 -16.02 -11.18
C SER A 286 8.51 -14.90 -11.66
N ARG A 287 8.74 -14.80 -12.97
CA ARG A 287 9.60 -13.78 -13.60
C ARG A 287 8.81 -12.74 -14.41
N MET A 288 7.48 -12.79 -14.40
CA MET A 288 6.62 -11.92 -15.20
C MET A 288 6.95 -10.44 -15.04
N HIS A 289 7.22 -10.03 -13.80
CA HIS A 289 7.56 -8.68 -13.40
C HIS A 289 8.87 -8.17 -14.06
N GLU A 290 9.79 -9.06 -14.44
CA GLU A 290 11.02 -8.71 -15.19
C GLU A 290 10.70 -8.30 -16.64
N ASN A 291 9.67 -8.88 -17.26
CA ASN A 291 9.25 -8.51 -18.62
C ASN A 291 8.73 -7.06 -18.67
N PHE A 292 8.13 -6.56 -17.59
CA PHE A 292 7.73 -5.15 -17.51
C PHE A 292 8.93 -4.22 -17.29
N ARG A 293 9.92 -4.67 -16.51
CA ARG A 293 11.18 -3.94 -16.31
C ARG A 293 11.95 -3.75 -17.62
N GLU A 294 12.02 -4.79 -18.43
CA GLU A 294 12.79 -4.81 -19.69
C GLU A 294 12.02 -4.20 -20.88
N ALA A 295 10.70 -4.02 -20.76
CA ALA A 295 9.89 -3.47 -21.83
C ALA A 295 10.31 -2.05 -22.23
N SER A 296 10.23 -1.76 -23.53
CA SER A 296 10.44 -0.40 -24.06
C SER A 296 9.29 0.54 -23.68
N HIS A 297 8.07 0.00 -23.62
CA HIS A 297 6.87 0.69 -23.15
C HIS A 297 5.94 -0.29 -22.44
N THR A 298 5.14 0.22 -21.50
CA THR A 298 4.02 -0.53 -20.91
C THR A 298 2.73 0.20 -21.22
N ILE A 299 1.76 -0.53 -21.76
CA ILE A 299 0.41 -0.02 -22.01
C ILE A 299 -0.54 -0.53 -20.93
N ILE A 300 -1.27 0.38 -20.31
CA ILE A 300 -2.36 0.06 -19.37
C ILE A 300 -3.66 0.03 -20.17
N HIS A 301 -4.29 -1.14 -20.23
CA HIS A 301 -5.60 -1.35 -20.84
C HIS A 301 -6.59 -1.87 -19.80
N ASP A 302 -7.59 -1.06 -19.49
CA ASP A 302 -8.74 -1.41 -18.68
C ASP A 302 -9.97 -0.79 -19.32
N GLN A 303 -10.98 -1.61 -19.62
CA GLN A 303 -12.16 -1.14 -20.33
C GLN A 303 -12.88 0.01 -19.61
N SER A 304 -12.84 0.10 -18.27
CA SER A 304 -13.41 1.23 -17.52
C SER A 304 -12.67 2.55 -17.73
N ILE A 305 -11.36 2.49 -18.02
CA ILE A 305 -10.54 3.67 -18.35
C ILE A 305 -10.70 4.01 -19.83
N VAL A 306 -10.70 2.99 -20.70
CA VAL A 306 -10.87 3.14 -22.15
C VAL A 306 -12.24 3.75 -22.49
N GLN A 307 -13.26 3.55 -21.65
CA GLN A 307 -14.58 4.18 -21.76
C GLN A 307 -14.68 5.53 -21.05
N SER A 308 -13.61 5.97 -20.38
CA SER A 308 -13.58 7.26 -19.68
C SER A 308 -13.01 8.34 -20.61
N PRO A 309 -13.72 9.48 -20.78
CA PRO A 309 -13.22 10.56 -21.60
C PRO A 309 -11.94 11.14 -21.00
N TRP A 310 -10.98 11.46 -21.86
CA TRP A 310 -9.82 12.24 -21.45
C TRP A 310 -10.24 13.63 -20.99
N THR A 311 -9.72 14.07 -19.85
CA THR A 311 -9.88 15.44 -19.36
C THR A 311 -8.53 15.98 -18.92
N ASP A 312 -8.23 17.23 -19.25
CA ASP A 312 -7.06 17.91 -18.72
C ASP A 312 -7.32 18.23 -17.22
N GLY A 313 -6.58 17.56 -16.32
CA GLY A 313 -6.75 17.69 -14.86
C GLY A 313 -6.78 16.35 -14.13
N GLY A 314 -7.17 16.36 -12.85
CA GLY A 314 -7.04 15.19 -11.98
C GLY A 314 -8.02 14.06 -12.21
N ARG A 315 -9.09 14.29 -12.99
CA ARG A 315 -10.18 13.32 -13.20
C ARG A 315 -9.72 12.06 -13.91
N SER A 316 -8.90 12.20 -14.96
CA SER A 316 -8.34 11.03 -15.67
C SER A 316 -7.41 10.21 -14.77
N CYS A 317 -6.70 10.87 -13.84
CA CYS A 317 -5.91 10.18 -12.81
C CYS A 317 -6.81 9.50 -11.74
N LEU A 318 -7.92 10.14 -11.36
CA LEU A 318 -8.91 9.54 -10.46
C LEU A 318 -9.55 8.28 -11.07
N ALA A 319 -9.86 8.32 -12.38
CA ALA A 319 -10.37 7.18 -13.13
C ALA A 319 -9.38 5.99 -13.08
N LEU A 320 -8.08 6.28 -13.24
CA LEU A 320 -7.02 5.27 -13.18
C LEU A 320 -7.01 4.57 -11.80
N VAL A 321 -7.02 5.32 -10.68
CA VAL A 321 -6.91 4.72 -9.34
C VAL A 321 -8.20 4.02 -8.86
N LEU A 322 -9.36 4.34 -9.45
CA LEU A 322 -10.64 3.67 -9.19
C LEU A 322 -10.91 2.49 -10.14
N SER A 323 -10.04 2.26 -11.12
CA SER A 323 -10.21 1.21 -12.13
C SER A 323 -10.01 -0.20 -11.53
N PRO A 324 -10.65 -1.24 -12.10
CA PRO A 324 -10.33 -2.63 -11.80
C PRO A 324 -8.82 -2.92 -11.88
N TRP A 325 -8.12 -2.36 -12.86
CA TRP A 325 -6.68 -2.53 -13.05
C TRP A 325 -5.87 -2.12 -11.82
N PHE A 326 -6.20 -0.98 -11.21
CA PHE A 326 -5.52 -0.51 -10.01
C PHE A 326 -5.84 -1.37 -8.78
N THR A 327 -6.80 -2.28 -8.84
CA THR A 327 -7.18 -3.14 -7.69
C THR A 327 -6.57 -4.53 -7.73
N ARG A 328 -5.67 -4.81 -8.69
CA ARG A 328 -4.99 -6.11 -8.84
C ARG A 328 -3.56 -6.06 -8.29
N ALA A 329 -3.11 -7.16 -7.69
CA ALA A 329 -1.81 -7.24 -7.03
C ALA A 329 -0.66 -7.14 -8.05
N TRP A 330 -0.75 -7.90 -9.14
CA TRP A 330 0.30 -7.96 -10.16
C TRP A 330 0.54 -6.62 -10.85
N THR A 331 -0.53 -5.85 -11.14
CA THR A 331 -0.43 -4.54 -11.78
C THR A 331 0.36 -3.52 -10.95
N ALA A 332 0.46 -3.73 -9.63
CA ALA A 332 1.33 -2.92 -8.78
C ALA A 332 2.82 -3.11 -9.13
N LEU A 333 3.26 -4.35 -9.37
CA LEU A 333 4.62 -4.65 -9.80
C LEU A 333 4.88 -4.19 -11.22
N GLU A 334 3.92 -4.41 -12.12
CA GLU A 334 4.00 -4.00 -13.52
C GLU A 334 4.24 -2.49 -13.61
N LEU A 335 3.48 -1.70 -12.87
CA LEU A 335 3.63 -0.25 -12.82
C LEU A 335 4.93 0.21 -12.18
N ARG A 336 5.34 -0.43 -11.07
CA ARG A 336 6.55 -0.05 -10.34
C ARG A 336 7.82 -0.32 -11.15
N LEU A 337 7.85 -1.45 -11.85
CA LEU A 337 9.08 -1.91 -12.50
C LEU A 337 9.30 -1.28 -13.88
N THR A 338 8.24 -0.82 -14.54
CA THR A 338 8.39 -0.05 -15.77
C THR A 338 9.03 1.31 -15.47
N HIS A 339 10.11 1.61 -16.19
CA HIS A 339 10.86 2.85 -16.00
C HIS A 339 9.99 4.11 -16.20
N LYS A 340 10.40 5.19 -15.53
CA LYS A 340 9.79 6.52 -15.65
C LYS A 340 9.74 6.99 -17.10
N GLY A 341 8.61 7.55 -17.51
CA GLY A 341 8.35 8.04 -18.86
C GLY A 341 7.90 6.97 -19.86
N LYS A 342 7.82 5.69 -19.49
CA LYS A 342 7.50 4.58 -20.41
C LYS A 342 6.12 3.94 -20.22
N VAL A 343 5.30 4.49 -19.31
CA VAL A 343 3.96 3.97 -19.04
C VAL A 343 2.93 4.82 -19.78
N TRP A 344 2.04 4.16 -20.51
CA TRP A 344 0.99 4.78 -21.29
C TRP A 344 -0.37 4.24 -20.87
N VAL A 345 -1.40 5.09 -20.88
CA VAL A 345 -2.78 4.74 -20.53
C VAL A 345 -3.69 5.13 -21.70
N ILE A 346 -4.66 4.25 -21.98
CA ILE A 346 -5.63 4.43 -23.04
C ILE A 346 -6.91 5.01 -22.46
N TYR A 347 -7.35 6.15 -22.99
CA TYR A 347 -8.62 6.79 -22.69
C TYR A 347 -9.52 6.84 -23.92
N ASP A 348 -10.81 7.10 -23.66
CA ASP A 348 -11.80 7.31 -24.72
C ASP A 348 -11.48 8.58 -25.52
N ASP A 349 -11.68 8.50 -26.83
CA ASP A 349 -11.63 9.63 -27.74
C ASP A 349 -12.65 9.43 -28.87
N PRO A 350 -13.46 10.45 -29.22
CA PRO A 350 -14.43 10.33 -30.32
C PRO A 350 -13.82 9.92 -31.66
N SER A 351 -12.50 10.14 -31.86
CA SER A 351 -11.77 9.74 -33.07
C SER A 351 -11.10 8.36 -32.97
N GLY A 352 -11.26 7.64 -31.85
CA GLY A 352 -10.72 6.30 -31.64
C GLY A 352 -10.27 6.10 -30.19
N TYR A 353 -8.98 6.27 -29.93
CA TYR A 353 -8.42 6.21 -28.59
C TYR A 353 -7.43 7.35 -28.35
N LYS A 354 -7.31 7.80 -27.11
CA LYS A 354 -6.26 8.74 -26.71
C LYS A 354 -5.20 8.03 -25.89
N LEU A 355 -3.98 8.07 -26.40
CA LEU A 355 -2.82 7.55 -25.69
C LEU A 355 -2.18 8.66 -24.86
N LYS A 356 -2.05 8.46 -23.55
CA LYS A 356 -1.50 9.45 -22.62
C LYS A 356 -0.39 8.86 -21.78
N ASN A 357 0.73 9.56 -21.71
CA ASN A 357 1.86 9.17 -20.88
C ASN A 357 1.52 9.42 -19.41
N LEU A 358 1.76 8.43 -18.56
CA LEU A 358 1.45 8.50 -17.14
C LEU A 358 2.21 9.65 -16.47
N ASP A 359 3.53 9.68 -16.64
CA ASP A 359 4.43 10.64 -15.99
C ASP A 359 4.25 12.07 -16.52
N GLU A 360 3.99 12.21 -17.82
CA GLU A 360 3.98 13.52 -18.45
C GLU A 360 2.60 14.16 -18.47
N ASN A 361 1.54 13.37 -18.65
CA ASN A 361 0.20 13.90 -18.93
C ASN A 361 -0.79 13.64 -17.79
N ILE A 362 -0.66 12.53 -17.06
CA ILE A 362 -1.68 12.07 -16.11
C ILE A 362 -1.34 12.51 -14.68
N LEU A 363 -0.09 12.33 -14.25
CA LEU A 363 0.34 12.66 -12.89
C LEU A 363 0.58 14.16 -12.71
N ALA A 364 0.15 14.69 -11.58
CA ALA A 364 0.45 16.06 -11.15
C ALA A 364 1.94 16.19 -10.82
N ARG A 365 2.58 17.25 -11.33
CA ARG A 365 4.02 17.49 -11.13
C ARG A 365 4.35 18.36 -9.92
N HIS A 366 3.37 19.12 -9.42
CA HIS A 366 3.59 20.08 -8.36
C HIS A 366 2.29 20.42 -7.61
N PRO A 367 2.25 20.37 -6.27
CA PRO A 367 1.03 20.55 -5.48
C PRO A 367 0.41 21.96 -5.57
N ALA A 368 1.22 22.98 -5.92
CA ALA A 368 0.73 24.35 -6.10
C ALA A 368 0.10 24.63 -7.47
N TYR A 369 0.31 23.77 -8.47
CA TYR A 369 -0.19 23.98 -9.85
C TYR A 369 -1.26 22.99 -10.26
N SER A 370 -1.54 21.98 -9.43
CA SER A 370 -2.64 21.03 -9.61
C SER A 370 -3.69 21.23 -8.53
N SER A 371 -4.93 20.80 -8.79
CA SER A 371 -5.92 20.72 -7.72
C SER A 371 -5.45 19.76 -6.61
N ARG A 372 -5.95 19.98 -5.39
CA ARG A 372 -5.64 19.13 -4.24
C ARG A 372 -5.98 17.65 -4.51
N GLY A 373 -7.12 17.40 -5.12
CA GLY A 373 -7.56 16.04 -5.49
C GLY A 373 -6.63 15.38 -6.50
N HIS A 374 -6.21 16.11 -7.54
CA HIS A 374 -5.23 15.62 -8.53
C HIS A 374 -3.89 15.27 -7.88
N TRP A 375 -3.41 16.11 -6.96
CA TRP A 375 -2.18 15.84 -6.21
C TRP A 375 -2.31 14.55 -5.38
N ILE A 376 -3.38 14.38 -4.61
CA ILE A 376 -3.60 13.19 -3.77
C ILE A 376 -3.54 11.90 -4.60
N VAL A 377 -4.29 11.82 -5.70
CA VAL A 377 -4.29 10.61 -6.55
C VAL A 377 -2.95 10.40 -7.27
N SER A 378 -2.26 11.48 -7.63
CA SER A 378 -0.95 11.38 -8.27
C SER A 378 0.09 10.85 -7.30
N SER A 379 0.12 11.38 -6.07
CA SER A 379 1.03 10.92 -5.01
C SER A 379 0.82 9.45 -4.68
N LEU A 380 -0.41 8.93 -4.72
CA LEU A 380 -0.67 7.50 -4.53
C LEU A 380 0.01 6.63 -5.61
N VAL A 381 -0.08 7.05 -6.87
CA VAL A 381 0.55 6.35 -8.00
C VAL A 381 2.08 6.51 -7.95
N GLU A 382 2.58 7.70 -7.65
CA GLU A 382 4.01 7.97 -7.51
C GLU A 382 4.65 7.21 -6.36
N GLN A 383 3.95 7.11 -5.23
CA GLN A 383 4.40 6.36 -4.06
C GLN A 383 4.70 4.91 -4.44
N LEU A 384 3.80 4.23 -5.15
CA LEU A 384 4.07 2.86 -5.63
C LEU A 384 5.34 2.76 -6.50
N ARG A 385 5.68 3.79 -7.28
CA ARG A 385 6.78 3.76 -8.24
C ARG A 385 8.13 4.17 -7.66
N GLN A 386 8.13 5.14 -6.75
CA GLN A 386 9.35 5.73 -6.20
C GLN A 386 9.70 5.20 -4.80
N GLN A 387 8.76 4.54 -4.11
CA GLN A 387 8.96 4.11 -2.74
C GLN A 387 9.91 2.90 -2.65
N GLN A 388 10.86 3.03 -1.74
CA GLN A 388 11.53 1.88 -1.16
C GLN A 388 10.65 1.31 -0.04
N PHE A 389 10.28 0.04 -0.15
CA PHE A 389 9.47 -0.64 0.85
C PHE A 389 10.34 -1.00 2.05
N ASN A 390 10.40 -0.07 3.01
CA ASN A 390 11.32 -0.08 4.14
C ASN A 390 10.66 -0.37 5.48
N ASN A 391 9.34 -0.51 5.49
CA ASN A 391 8.54 -0.85 6.66
C ASN A 391 7.30 -1.65 6.20
N ILE A 392 6.56 -2.25 7.14
CA ILE A 392 5.40 -3.09 6.81
C ILE A 392 4.21 -2.24 6.38
N GLY A 393 4.04 -1.06 6.98
CA GLY A 393 2.97 -0.12 6.66
C GLY A 393 2.93 0.24 5.18
N ASP A 394 4.06 0.55 4.58
CA ASP A 394 4.22 0.86 3.15
C ASP A 394 3.83 -0.30 2.24
N ILE A 395 4.23 -1.51 2.63
CA ILE A 395 3.84 -2.73 1.91
C ILE A 395 2.32 -2.90 1.97
N LEU A 396 1.74 -2.77 3.17
CA LEU A 396 0.30 -2.92 3.36
C LEU A 396 -0.51 -1.80 2.68
N LYS A 397 0.00 -0.56 2.60
CA LYS A 397 -0.64 0.53 1.83
C LYS A 397 -0.89 0.09 0.39
N VAL A 398 0.14 -0.47 -0.26
CA VAL A 398 -0.01 -1.02 -1.61
C VAL A 398 -0.97 -2.19 -1.63
N LEU A 399 -0.75 -3.23 -0.81
CA LEU A 399 -1.54 -4.47 -0.88
C LEU A 399 -3.03 -4.27 -0.56
N ARG A 400 -3.38 -3.36 0.36
CA ARG A 400 -4.79 -3.10 0.74
C ARG A 400 -5.60 -2.48 -0.40
N THR A 401 -4.98 -1.68 -1.27
CA THR A 401 -5.65 -1.21 -2.49
C THR A 401 -5.88 -2.33 -3.51
N ARG A 402 -5.19 -3.48 -3.37
CA ARG A 402 -5.20 -4.60 -4.34
C ARG A 402 -6.18 -5.72 -3.96
N ASN A 403 -7.34 -5.32 -3.47
CA ASN A 403 -8.37 -6.15 -2.87
C ASN A 403 -9.08 -7.17 -3.80
N THR A 404 -8.87 -7.11 -5.12
CA THR A 404 -9.47 -8.07 -6.07
C THR A 404 -8.57 -9.27 -6.38
N SER A 405 -7.41 -9.35 -5.73
CA SER A 405 -6.46 -10.45 -5.90
C SER A 405 -6.55 -11.49 -4.80
N TRP A 406 -6.20 -12.74 -5.15
CA TRP A 406 -6.14 -13.81 -4.17
C TRP A 406 -5.10 -13.49 -3.09
N PRO A 407 -5.38 -13.80 -1.80
CA PRO A 407 -4.42 -13.57 -0.71
C PRO A 407 -3.03 -14.19 -0.95
N ARG A 408 -3.00 -15.35 -1.63
CA ARG A 408 -1.76 -15.98 -2.09
C ARG A 408 -0.93 -15.07 -3.00
N ASP A 409 -1.57 -14.44 -3.98
CA ASP A 409 -0.89 -13.57 -4.94
C ASP A 409 -0.43 -12.27 -4.27
N LEU A 410 -1.21 -11.73 -3.35
CA LEU A 410 -0.82 -10.57 -2.53
C LEU A 410 0.47 -10.85 -1.75
N MET A 411 0.62 -12.04 -1.17
CA MET A 411 1.85 -12.43 -0.48
C MET A 411 3.04 -12.56 -1.44
N VAL A 412 2.85 -13.17 -2.61
CA VAL A 412 3.90 -13.24 -3.64
C VAL A 412 4.35 -11.85 -4.07
N VAL A 413 3.40 -10.95 -4.31
CA VAL A 413 3.66 -9.55 -4.64
C VAL A 413 4.37 -8.82 -3.51
N ALA A 414 4.03 -9.06 -2.24
CA ALA A 414 4.73 -8.50 -1.09
C ALA A 414 6.21 -8.90 -1.06
N GLY A 415 6.51 -10.18 -1.33
CA GLY A 415 7.90 -10.66 -1.45
C GLY A 415 8.65 -9.95 -2.58
N LEU A 416 8.05 -9.87 -3.76
CA LEU A 416 8.66 -9.21 -4.92
C LEU A 416 8.82 -7.69 -4.72
N LEU A 417 7.89 -7.02 -4.05
CA LEU A 417 8.00 -5.60 -3.72
C LEU A 417 9.19 -5.31 -2.78
N THR A 418 9.56 -6.28 -1.96
CA THR A 418 10.71 -6.17 -1.05
C THR A 418 11.98 -6.78 -1.63
N GLU A 419 12.00 -7.04 -2.94
CA GLU A 419 13.14 -7.60 -3.69
C GLU A 419 13.52 -9.04 -3.28
N HIS A 420 12.63 -9.74 -2.57
CA HIS A 420 12.78 -11.15 -2.29
C HIS A 420 12.19 -11.99 -3.44
N LYS A 421 12.85 -13.10 -3.80
CA LYS A 421 12.32 -14.05 -4.78
C LYS A 421 11.50 -15.13 -4.06
N PRO A 422 10.16 -15.09 -4.09
CA PRO A 422 9.33 -16.02 -3.31
C PRO A 422 9.40 -17.44 -3.86
N GLU A 423 9.71 -18.41 -3.01
CA GLU A 423 9.67 -19.85 -3.34
C GLU A 423 8.25 -20.40 -3.17
N THR A 424 7.48 -20.44 -4.25
CA THR A 424 6.04 -20.75 -4.22
C THR A 424 5.69 -22.25 -4.35
N THR A 425 6.71 -23.12 -4.36
CA THR A 425 6.56 -24.58 -4.53
C THR A 425 6.21 -25.30 -3.22
N LYS A 426 6.62 -24.74 -2.08
CA LYS A 426 6.36 -25.29 -0.74
C LYS A 426 4.94 -24.96 -0.29
N SER A 427 4.35 -25.82 0.54
CA SER A 427 2.98 -25.61 1.05
C SER A 427 2.88 -24.46 2.05
N ASP A 428 3.97 -24.17 2.78
CA ASP A 428 4.09 -23.12 3.79
C ASP A 428 4.67 -21.80 3.23
N PHE A 429 4.68 -21.63 1.91
CA PHE A 429 5.33 -20.49 1.24
C PHE A 429 4.85 -19.12 1.75
N ILE A 430 3.59 -18.98 2.21
CA ILE A 430 3.09 -17.73 2.80
C ILE A 430 3.90 -17.36 4.05
N ALA A 431 4.09 -18.30 4.98
CA ALA A 431 4.89 -18.07 6.18
C ALA A 431 6.35 -17.81 5.82
N LEU A 432 6.91 -18.53 4.84
CA LEU A 432 8.28 -18.30 4.37
C LEU A 432 8.47 -16.90 3.79
N ILE A 433 7.50 -16.40 3.00
CA ILE A 433 7.54 -15.03 2.49
C ILE A 433 7.42 -14.01 3.62
N THR A 434 6.47 -14.19 4.54
CA THR A 434 6.32 -13.30 5.71
C THR A 434 7.63 -13.21 6.50
N ARG A 435 8.30 -14.34 6.77
CA ARG A 435 9.62 -14.38 7.43
C ARG A 435 10.68 -13.64 6.64
N ALA A 436 10.79 -13.91 5.34
CA ALA A 436 11.79 -13.27 4.48
C ALA A 436 11.61 -11.75 4.44
N VAL A 437 10.38 -11.28 4.27
CA VAL A 437 10.05 -9.84 4.28
C VAL A 437 10.46 -9.21 5.60
N ILE A 438 10.01 -9.76 6.74
CA ILE A 438 10.28 -9.20 8.07
C ILE A 438 11.77 -9.23 8.40
N ALA A 439 12.46 -10.35 8.13
CA ALA A 439 13.90 -10.47 8.37
C ALA A 439 14.72 -9.49 7.53
N GLY A 440 14.30 -9.27 6.27
CA GLY A 440 14.92 -8.32 5.34
C GLY A 440 14.62 -6.84 5.65
N LEU A 441 13.56 -6.54 6.40
CA LEU A 441 13.31 -5.21 6.94
C LEU A 441 14.24 -4.87 8.11
N VAL A 442 14.70 -5.88 8.87
CA VAL A 442 15.53 -5.78 10.09
C VAL A 442 14.82 -5.12 11.26
N VAL A 443 14.01 -4.11 10.97
CA VAL A 443 13.25 -3.33 11.92
C VAL A 443 11.84 -3.17 11.38
N ILE A 444 10.86 -3.39 12.25
CA ILE A 444 9.44 -3.30 11.90
C ILE A 444 8.71 -2.42 12.91
N GLU A 445 7.50 -2.01 12.57
CA GLU A 445 6.60 -1.24 13.43
C GLU A 445 6.18 -2.07 14.64
N GLU A 446 6.24 -1.47 15.83
CA GLU A 446 5.81 -2.13 17.07
C GLU A 446 4.34 -2.55 17.02
N SER A 447 3.47 -1.76 16.37
CA SER A 447 2.05 -2.12 16.21
C SER A 447 1.83 -3.45 15.47
N PHE A 448 2.83 -3.98 14.77
CA PHE A 448 2.76 -5.29 14.13
C PHE A 448 2.58 -6.43 15.14
N LEU A 449 3.06 -6.26 16.38
CA LEU A 449 2.89 -7.25 17.45
C LEU A 449 1.45 -7.31 17.99
N TYR A 450 0.64 -6.27 17.78
CA TYR A 450 -0.67 -6.13 18.40
C TYR A 450 -1.79 -6.76 17.54
N HIS A 451 -1.59 -8.02 17.17
CA HIS A 451 -2.55 -8.81 16.39
C HIS A 451 -3.33 -9.81 17.25
N GLY A 452 -4.48 -10.26 16.72
CA GLY A 452 -5.33 -11.28 17.34
C GLY A 452 -5.27 -12.65 16.66
N HIS A 453 -4.32 -12.84 15.74
CA HIS A 453 -4.14 -14.07 14.95
C HIS A 453 -3.21 -15.07 15.65
N ALA A 454 -3.32 -16.34 15.25
CA ALA A 454 -2.40 -17.38 15.68
C ALA A 454 -1.00 -17.13 15.09
N THR A 455 0.03 -17.44 15.87
CA THR A 455 1.42 -17.24 15.50
C THR A 455 1.98 -18.44 14.72
N MET A 456 3.06 -18.23 13.98
CA MET A 456 3.71 -19.27 13.17
C MET A 456 4.26 -20.43 14.00
N SER A 457 4.65 -20.16 15.24
CA SER A 457 5.19 -21.11 16.20
C SER A 457 4.70 -20.74 17.60
N GLN A 458 4.69 -21.72 18.51
CA GLN A 458 4.30 -21.48 19.90
C GLN A 458 5.47 -21.00 20.77
N LYS A 459 6.70 -21.35 20.38
CA LYS A 459 7.94 -21.06 21.12
C LYS A 459 9.10 -20.80 20.15
N GLY A 460 10.18 -20.22 20.67
CA GLY A 460 11.37 -19.88 19.90
C GLY A 460 11.12 -18.79 18.86
N GLY A 461 11.99 -18.74 17.85
CA GLY A 461 11.92 -17.76 16.76
C GLY A 461 10.54 -17.70 16.12
N TRP A 462 10.09 -16.49 15.77
CA TRP A 462 8.80 -16.24 15.10
C TRP A 462 7.54 -16.57 15.92
N SER A 463 7.68 -16.88 17.22
CA SER A 463 6.53 -17.22 18.09
C SER A 463 5.61 -16.05 18.43
N TRP A 464 5.98 -14.84 18.01
CA TRP A 464 5.19 -13.61 18.09
C TRP A 464 4.60 -13.20 16.74
N CYS A 465 4.99 -13.86 15.64
CA CYS A 465 4.71 -13.41 14.28
C CYS A 465 3.48 -14.14 13.71
N PRO A 466 2.51 -13.43 13.10
CA PRO A 466 1.36 -14.05 12.47
C PRO A 466 1.76 -14.77 11.17
N PHE A 467 0.90 -15.66 10.68
CA PHE A 467 1.21 -16.46 9.49
C PHE A 467 1.35 -15.60 8.21
N SER A 468 0.47 -14.61 8.02
CA SER A 468 0.51 -13.68 6.90
C SER A 468 0.75 -12.24 7.35
N LEU A 469 1.45 -11.45 6.54
CA LEU A 469 1.52 -10.00 6.70
C LEU A 469 0.13 -9.33 6.63
N LEU A 470 -0.81 -9.94 5.89
CA LEU A 470 -2.16 -9.43 5.68
C LEU A 470 -3.05 -9.56 6.93
N ASP A 471 -2.64 -10.37 7.91
CA ASP A 471 -3.38 -10.60 9.16
C ASP A 471 -3.29 -9.42 10.14
N VAL A 472 -2.52 -8.38 9.82
CA VAL A 472 -2.23 -7.27 10.74
C VAL A 472 -2.93 -5.98 10.32
N GLN A 473 -3.61 -5.37 11.30
CA GLN A 473 -4.18 -4.04 11.19
C GLN A 473 -3.17 -2.99 11.67
N LEU A 474 -2.20 -2.66 10.82
CA LEU A 474 -1.33 -1.50 11.05
C LEU A 474 -2.06 -0.19 10.74
N ARG A 475 -1.87 0.81 11.61
CA ARG A 475 -2.09 2.21 11.27
C ARG A 475 -0.87 2.67 10.49
N THR A 476 -1.08 3.08 9.26
CA THR A 476 0.02 3.22 8.31
C THR A 476 0.85 4.51 8.52
N ASN A 477 0.52 5.30 9.55
CA ASN A 477 1.07 6.65 9.79
C ASN A 477 1.48 6.92 11.25
N ALA A 478 1.39 5.95 12.18
CA ALA A 478 1.55 6.22 13.62
C ALA A 478 2.93 5.87 14.22
N ASP A 479 3.72 5.04 13.54
CA ASP A 479 4.77 4.23 14.22
C ASP A 479 6.22 4.56 13.83
N GLU A 480 6.50 5.67 13.14
CA GLU A 480 7.88 5.96 12.69
C GLU A 480 8.91 5.95 13.84
N TYR A 481 8.49 6.29 15.06
CA TYR A 481 9.32 6.36 16.26
C TYR A 481 9.31 5.09 17.12
N GLU A 482 8.48 4.09 16.80
CA GLU A 482 8.23 2.90 17.63
C GLU A 482 8.53 1.65 16.83
N ARG A 483 9.83 1.42 16.71
CA ARG A 483 10.43 0.41 15.87
C ARG A 483 11.04 -0.69 16.73
N ILE A 484 10.82 -1.94 16.35
CA ILE A 484 11.38 -3.11 17.02
C ILE A 484 12.37 -3.81 16.11
N TYR A 485 13.48 -4.27 16.68
CA TYR A 485 14.53 -4.98 15.95
C TYR A 485 14.18 -6.47 15.83
N VAL A 486 14.46 -7.07 14.67
CA VAL A 486 14.29 -8.50 14.39
C VAL A 486 15.66 -9.13 14.14
N ASP A 487 16.02 -10.15 14.91
CA ASP A 487 17.27 -10.90 14.71
C ASP A 487 17.15 -11.97 13.60
N GLU A 488 18.26 -12.65 13.30
CA GLU A 488 18.31 -13.66 12.23
C GLU A 488 17.54 -14.94 12.57
N GLN A 489 17.33 -15.19 13.87
CA GLN A 489 16.57 -16.34 14.36
C GLN A 489 15.06 -16.02 14.42
N GLY A 490 14.67 -14.77 14.21
CA GLY A 490 13.29 -14.32 14.24
C GLY A 490 12.78 -13.95 15.64
N ALA A 491 13.67 -13.65 16.58
CA ALA A 491 13.29 -13.02 17.84
C ALA A 491 13.21 -11.49 17.65
N THR A 492 12.33 -10.82 18.39
CA THR A 492 12.21 -9.35 18.34
C THR A 492 12.60 -8.68 19.63
N THR A 493 13.40 -7.62 19.55
CA THR A 493 13.79 -6.79 20.70
C THR A 493 13.16 -5.40 20.57
N GLY A 494 12.49 -4.95 21.64
CA GLY A 494 11.87 -3.62 21.72
C GLY A 494 11.92 -3.03 23.14
N TYR A 495 11.30 -1.86 23.31
CA TYR A 495 11.29 -1.12 24.56
C TYR A 495 9.88 -0.66 24.91
N TRP A 496 9.35 -1.15 26.04
CA TRP A 496 7.95 -0.95 26.42
C TRP A 496 7.79 -0.31 27.78
N LYS A 497 6.64 0.33 28.00
CA LYS A 497 6.12 0.48 29.37
C LYS A 497 5.61 -0.87 29.82
N TYR A 498 5.86 -1.23 31.07
CA TYR A 498 5.35 -2.49 31.61
C TYR A 498 4.56 -2.30 32.91
N ARG A 499 3.72 -3.28 33.20
CA ARG A 499 2.93 -3.36 34.44
C ARG A 499 2.76 -4.81 34.87
N GLU A 500 3.13 -5.10 36.11
CA GLU A 500 2.84 -6.38 36.78
C GLU A 500 1.32 -6.50 37.00
N LEU A 501 0.79 -7.72 36.92
CA LEU A 501 -0.63 -7.98 37.16
C LEU A 501 -0.91 -8.21 38.64
N GLU A 502 -2.07 -7.75 39.08
CA GLU A 502 -2.66 -8.07 40.38
C GLU A 502 -3.89 -8.97 40.20
N LYS A 503 -4.28 -9.69 41.26
CA LYS A 503 -5.39 -10.66 41.24
C LYS A 503 -6.71 -10.09 40.68
N GLY A 504 -6.99 -8.80 40.88
CA GLY A 504 -8.22 -8.14 40.41
C GLY A 504 -8.12 -7.52 39.00
N ASP A 505 -6.96 -7.58 38.35
CA ASP A 505 -6.75 -6.98 37.03
C ASP A 505 -7.33 -7.83 35.90
N THR A 506 -7.39 -9.15 36.07
CA THR A 506 -7.87 -10.10 35.06
C THR A 506 -9.29 -9.81 34.59
N ASP A 507 -10.15 -9.29 35.49
CA ASP A 507 -11.52 -8.86 35.19
C ASP A 507 -11.59 -7.63 34.26
N LYS A 508 -10.51 -6.85 34.19
CA LYS A 508 -10.38 -5.65 33.36
C LYS A 508 -9.61 -5.91 32.06
N LEU A 509 -9.24 -7.17 31.80
CA LEU A 509 -8.53 -7.60 30.60
C LEU A 509 -9.45 -8.42 29.71
N GLN A 510 -9.52 -8.03 28.45
CA GLN A 510 -10.28 -8.76 27.44
C GLN A 510 -9.35 -9.26 26.33
N PRO A 511 -9.33 -10.57 26.01
CA PRO A 511 -8.54 -11.08 24.90
C PRO A 511 -8.87 -10.38 23.57
N TYR A 512 -7.86 -9.89 22.86
CA TYR A 512 -7.98 -9.46 21.47
C TYR A 512 -7.61 -10.63 20.57
N SER A 513 -8.61 -11.31 20.02
CA SER A 513 -8.43 -12.56 19.28
C SER A 513 -9.41 -12.67 18.12
N PHE A 514 -8.93 -13.14 16.96
CA PHE A 514 -9.76 -13.47 15.79
C PHE A 514 -10.00 -14.97 15.62
N HIS A 515 -9.39 -15.79 16.47
CA HIS A 515 -9.60 -17.24 16.49
C HIS A 515 -9.74 -17.76 17.93
N ILE A 516 -10.56 -18.79 18.11
CA ILE A 516 -10.86 -19.36 19.43
C ILE A 516 -9.61 -19.92 20.13
N SER A 517 -8.63 -20.45 19.39
CA SER A 517 -7.38 -20.93 19.98
C SER A 517 -6.57 -19.83 20.65
N VAL A 518 -6.52 -18.64 20.04
CA VAL A 518 -5.81 -17.46 20.59
C VAL A 518 -6.55 -16.95 21.82
N HIS A 519 -7.89 -16.94 21.76
CA HIS A 519 -8.71 -16.60 22.92
C HIS A 519 -8.39 -17.49 24.12
N TRP A 520 -8.39 -18.81 23.92
CA TRP A 520 -8.08 -19.78 24.97
C TRP A 520 -6.65 -19.66 25.48
N GLN A 521 -5.67 -19.49 24.61
CA GLN A 521 -4.28 -19.28 25.00
C GLN A 521 -4.12 -18.09 25.95
N ILE A 522 -4.76 -16.96 25.64
CA ILE A 522 -4.74 -15.77 26.49
C ILE A 522 -5.46 -16.03 27.81
N ARG A 523 -6.64 -16.67 27.80
CA ARG A 523 -7.40 -16.98 29.02
C ARG A 523 -6.62 -17.89 29.96
N THR A 524 -6.04 -18.97 29.44
CA THR A 524 -5.22 -19.90 30.23
C THR A 524 -4.02 -19.21 30.85
N ALA A 525 -3.38 -18.26 30.15
CA ALA A 525 -2.30 -17.48 30.72
C ALA A 525 -2.78 -16.53 31.84
N LEU A 526 -3.95 -15.90 31.66
CA LEU A 526 -4.55 -15.03 32.68
C LEU A 526 -5.04 -15.79 33.92
N ASP A 527 -5.36 -17.08 33.81
CA ASP A 527 -5.64 -17.93 34.97
C ASP A 527 -4.39 -18.08 35.87
N GLN A 528 -3.20 -17.87 35.31
CA GLN A 528 -1.90 -17.81 35.99
C GLN A 528 -1.32 -16.39 35.91
N TRP A 529 -2.12 -15.39 36.28
CA TRP A 529 -1.78 -13.96 36.15
C TRP A 529 -0.45 -13.58 36.83
N GLU A 530 -0.05 -14.27 37.89
CA GLU A 530 1.23 -14.05 38.59
C GLU A 530 2.47 -14.30 37.71
N ASN A 531 2.31 -15.09 36.65
CA ASN A 531 3.35 -15.39 35.67
C ASN A 531 3.32 -14.44 34.46
N CYS A 532 2.39 -13.50 34.44
CA CYS A 532 2.15 -12.65 33.28
C CYS A 532 2.59 -11.20 33.51
N LEU A 533 2.98 -10.56 32.42
CA LEU A 533 3.37 -9.15 32.36
C LEU A 533 2.60 -8.46 31.23
N LEU A 534 2.14 -7.23 31.48
CA LEU A 534 1.59 -6.39 30.42
C LEU A 534 2.65 -5.44 29.88
N LEU A 535 2.73 -5.36 28.55
CA LEU A 535 3.53 -4.37 27.83
C LEU A 535 2.62 -3.41 27.06
N GLN A 536 2.83 -2.12 27.22
CA GLN A 536 2.08 -1.10 26.48
C GLN A 536 3.03 -0.23 25.66
N HIS A 537 2.49 0.15 24.51
CA HIS A 537 2.99 1.16 23.61
C HIS A 537 3.31 2.49 24.33
N ARG A 538 4.14 3.37 23.74
CA ARG A 538 4.49 4.66 24.38
C ARG A 538 3.26 5.53 24.58
N TYR A 539 2.35 5.49 23.62
CA TYR A 539 1.08 6.21 23.64
C TYR A 539 -0.02 5.38 24.30
N THR A 540 -1.01 6.06 24.88
CA THR A 540 -2.17 5.44 25.50
C THR A 540 -3.03 4.73 24.44
N SER A 541 -2.71 3.46 24.23
CA SER A 541 -3.50 2.52 23.44
C SER A 541 -4.38 1.69 24.38
N PRO A 542 -5.63 1.39 24.00
CA PRO A 542 -6.45 0.43 24.74
C PRO A 542 -5.93 -1.01 24.59
N LYS A 543 -4.93 -1.26 23.74
CA LYS A 543 -4.29 -2.58 23.55
C LYS A 543 -2.96 -2.64 24.31
N ALA A 544 -2.69 -3.81 24.90
CA ALA A 544 -1.42 -4.17 25.52
C ALA A 544 -1.03 -5.59 25.09
N LEU A 545 0.28 -5.88 25.04
CA LEU A 545 0.78 -7.24 24.85
C LEU A 545 0.77 -7.96 26.20
N LEU A 546 0.30 -9.20 26.20
CA LEU A 546 0.43 -10.13 27.32
C LEU A 546 1.62 -11.03 27.04
N VAL A 547 2.57 -11.08 27.98
CA VAL A 547 3.79 -11.88 27.85
C VAL A 547 4.09 -12.62 29.14
N ILE A 548 4.85 -13.71 29.04
CA ILE A 548 5.37 -14.46 30.20
C ILE A 548 6.89 -14.28 30.22
N PRO A 549 7.47 -13.65 31.26
CA PRO A 549 8.91 -13.54 31.37
C PRO A 549 9.54 -14.90 31.71
N LEU A 550 10.68 -15.18 31.09
CA LEU A 550 11.40 -16.45 31.20
C LEU A 550 12.76 -16.30 31.89
N GLY A 551 13.32 -15.09 31.90
CA GLY A 551 14.61 -14.79 32.52
C GLY A 551 15.30 -13.60 31.85
N SER A 552 16.59 -13.43 32.12
CA SER A 552 17.42 -12.36 31.58
C SER A 552 18.34 -12.85 30.45
N GLY A 553 18.67 -11.97 29.51
CA GLY A 553 19.55 -12.28 28.38
C GLY A 553 20.26 -11.07 27.79
N ILE A 554 21.06 -11.33 26.75
CA ILE A 554 21.80 -10.29 26.00
C ILE A 554 21.38 -10.32 24.52
N SER A 555 21.08 -9.15 23.97
CA SER A 555 20.74 -8.94 22.56
C SER A 555 21.82 -8.07 21.91
N ASN A 556 22.58 -8.64 20.98
CA ASN A 556 23.53 -7.88 20.17
C ASN A 556 22.79 -7.19 19.03
N ILE A 557 22.90 -5.86 18.94
CA ILE A 557 22.26 -5.08 17.88
C ILE A 557 23.28 -4.03 17.40
N GLY A 558 23.66 -4.10 16.12
CA GLY A 558 24.64 -3.15 15.56
C GLY A 558 26.03 -3.24 16.19
N GLY A 559 26.39 -4.39 16.79
CA GLY A 559 27.67 -4.56 17.50
C GLY A 559 27.62 -4.20 18.98
N GLU A 560 26.52 -3.62 19.47
CA GLU A 560 26.31 -3.29 20.88
C GLU A 560 25.48 -4.36 21.58
N ASP A 561 25.88 -4.74 22.80
CA ASP A 561 25.18 -5.74 23.62
C ASP A 561 24.19 -5.03 24.56
N TYR A 562 22.90 -5.37 24.47
CA TYR A 562 21.85 -4.83 25.32
C TYR A 562 21.30 -5.90 26.27
N HIS A 563 21.10 -5.55 27.54
CA HIS A 563 20.41 -6.43 28.48
C HIS A 563 18.90 -6.42 28.24
N VAL A 564 18.33 -7.61 28.08
CA VAL A 564 16.93 -7.80 27.75
C VAL A 564 16.26 -8.76 28.74
N LEU A 565 14.99 -8.53 29.00
CA LEU A 565 14.12 -9.53 29.61
C LEU A 565 13.62 -10.46 28.51
N GLU A 566 13.93 -11.75 28.61
CA GLU A 566 13.42 -12.77 27.71
C GLU A 566 11.97 -13.06 28.04
N CYS A 567 11.09 -12.95 27.05
CA CYS A 567 9.67 -13.17 27.22
C CYS A 567 9.11 -14.10 26.15
N GLN A 568 8.15 -14.92 26.54
CA GLN A 568 7.26 -15.63 25.63
C GLN A 568 6.07 -14.72 25.29
N PHE A 569 5.78 -14.61 23.99
CA PHE A 569 4.57 -13.93 23.52
C PHE A 569 3.35 -14.81 23.78
N VAL A 570 2.32 -14.25 24.44
CA VAL A 570 1.04 -14.95 24.65
C VAL A 570 -0.02 -14.42 23.69
N GLY A 571 -0.12 -13.10 23.54
CA GLY A 571 -1.11 -12.47 22.68
C GLY A 571 -1.35 -11.01 23.03
N THR A 572 -2.42 -10.45 22.48
CA THR A 572 -2.84 -9.06 22.72
C THR A 572 -4.10 -9.03 23.57
N VAL A 573 -4.20 -8.08 24.48
CA VAL A 573 -5.39 -7.84 25.31
C VAL A 573 -5.85 -6.39 25.20
N TYR A 574 -7.15 -6.16 25.30
CA TYR A 574 -7.69 -4.85 25.63
C TYR A 574 -7.61 -4.63 27.14
N THR A 575 -7.26 -3.41 27.54
CA THR A 575 -7.10 -3.03 28.94
C THR A 575 -7.67 -1.65 29.23
N LEU A 576 -8.36 -1.54 30.36
CA LEU A 576 -8.82 -0.28 30.97
C LEU A 576 -8.02 0.06 32.23
N LEU A 577 -6.88 -0.59 32.43
CA LEU A 577 -6.05 -0.40 33.62
C LEU A 577 -5.36 0.96 33.57
N GLU A 578 -5.25 1.61 34.73
CA GLU A 578 -4.44 2.80 34.90
C GLU A 578 -2.96 2.39 35.02
N TRP A 579 -2.08 3.08 34.29
CA TRP A 579 -0.66 2.73 34.16
C TRP A 579 0.26 3.45 35.17
N GLY A 580 -0.28 4.37 35.98
CA GLY A 580 0.44 5.05 37.06
C GLY A 580 1.82 5.62 36.67
N GLU A 581 2.77 5.62 37.62
CA GLU A 581 4.20 5.79 37.33
C GLU A 581 4.72 4.55 36.59
N SER A 582 4.65 4.57 35.26
CA SER A 582 5.06 3.43 34.44
C SER A 582 6.58 3.33 34.32
N PHE A 583 7.15 2.20 34.74
CA PHE A 583 8.54 1.86 34.44
C PHE A 583 8.65 1.30 33.02
N ARG A 584 9.87 1.36 32.46
CA ARG A 584 10.14 0.90 31.11
C ARG A 584 11.20 -0.18 31.10
N ILE A 585 11.08 -1.11 30.17
CA ILE A 585 11.88 -2.32 30.10
C ILE A 585 12.21 -2.69 28.66
N THR A 586 13.43 -3.18 28.46
CA THR A 586 13.84 -3.78 27.18
C THR A 586 13.46 -5.25 27.20
N VAL A 587 12.63 -5.68 26.25
CA VAL A 587 12.13 -7.06 26.16
C VAL A 587 12.57 -7.68 24.85
N ARG A 588 12.89 -8.98 24.88
CA ARG A 588 13.04 -9.81 23.69
C ARG A 588 11.96 -10.88 23.66
N LEU A 589 11.24 -10.96 22.54
CA LEU A 589 10.19 -11.94 22.29
C LEU A 589 10.69 -13.02 21.34
N GLY A 590 10.44 -14.29 21.68
CA GLY A 590 10.64 -15.41 20.77
C GLY A 590 12.08 -15.85 20.56
N LYS A 591 12.90 -15.89 21.62
CA LYS A 591 14.22 -16.54 21.59
C LYS A 591 14.25 -17.89 22.31
N LEU A 592 13.72 -17.95 23.53
CA LEU A 592 13.79 -19.14 24.38
C LEU A 592 12.61 -20.09 24.13
N GLU A 593 12.88 -21.39 24.34
CA GLU A 593 11.87 -22.46 24.31
C GLU A 593 11.55 -23.00 25.72
N SER A 594 12.11 -22.37 26.76
CA SER A 594 11.95 -22.77 28.16
C SER A 594 10.56 -22.46 28.71
N GLU A 595 10.14 -23.24 29.71
CA GLU A 595 9.00 -22.91 30.57
C GLU A 595 9.40 -21.83 31.59
N PRO A 596 8.45 -21.05 32.14
CA PRO A 596 8.72 -20.11 33.22
C PRO A 596 9.22 -20.86 34.46
N ILE A 597 10.36 -20.43 34.98
CA ILE A 597 11.01 -21.04 36.16
C ILE A 597 10.60 -20.30 37.45
N MET A 598 10.17 -19.05 37.33
CA MET A 598 9.76 -18.17 38.43
C MET A 598 8.61 -17.27 37.98
N ASN A 599 7.94 -16.62 38.95
CA ASN A 599 6.84 -15.69 38.65
C ASN A 599 7.37 -14.40 37.99
N ALA A 600 6.46 -13.58 37.46
CA ALA A 600 6.84 -12.40 36.69
C ALA A 600 7.61 -11.36 37.52
N LYS A 601 7.24 -11.20 38.79
CA LYS A 601 7.87 -10.24 39.70
C LYS A 601 9.33 -10.60 39.98
N ASP A 602 9.61 -11.88 40.24
CA ASP A 602 10.96 -12.36 40.52
C ASP A 602 11.87 -12.17 39.29
N CYS A 603 11.37 -12.44 38.08
CA CYS A 603 12.10 -12.17 36.84
C CYS A 603 12.46 -10.69 36.67
N ILE A 604 11.52 -9.80 37.02
CA ILE A 604 11.72 -8.35 36.91
C ILE A 604 12.75 -7.87 37.93
N ASP A 605 12.69 -8.36 39.16
CA ASP A 605 13.62 -7.99 40.21
C ASP A 605 15.05 -8.49 39.89
N GLU A 606 15.19 -9.67 39.30
CA GLU A 606 16.47 -10.15 38.76
C GLU A 606 16.98 -9.23 37.65
N TYR A 607 16.14 -8.92 36.65
CA TYR A 607 16.51 -8.03 35.54
C TYR A 607 16.93 -6.64 36.03
N ARG A 608 16.23 -6.09 37.03
CA ARG A 608 16.56 -4.78 37.63
C ARG A 608 17.93 -4.79 38.31
N GLY A 609 18.33 -5.91 38.90
CA GLY A 609 19.64 -6.10 39.53
C GLY A 609 20.82 -6.14 38.56
N ILE A 610 20.57 -6.37 37.26
CA ILE A 610 21.62 -6.44 36.24
C ILE A 610 22.11 -5.04 35.87
N LYS A 611 23.43 -4.85 35.95
CA LYS A 611 24.14 -3.65 35.51
C LYS A 611 24.56 -3.79 34.05
N GLY A 612 24.29 -2.77 33.25
CA GLY A 612 24.75 -2.69 31.87
C GLY A 612 23.84 -1.83 31.00
N PRO A 613 24.17 -1.65 29.71
CA PRO A 613 23.37 -0.89 28.77
C PRO A 613 22.00 -1.55 28.55
N ARG A 614 20.96 -0.71 28.55
CA ARG A 614 19.58 -1.07 28.23
C ARG A 614 19.14 -0.25 27.03
N MET A 615 18.29 -0.83 26.18
CA MET A 615 17.81 -0.13 25.00
C MET A 615 16.78 0.90 25.43
N VAL A 616 17.10 2.20 25.29
CA VAL A 616 16.18 3.31 25.58
C VAL A 616 15.49 3.80 24.30
N MET A 617 16.18 3.66 23.16
CA MET A 617 15.65 3.86 21.81
C MET A 617 16.25 2.80 20.89
N PRO A 618 15.58 2.45 19.78
CA PRO A 618 16.18 1.59 18.76
C PRO A 618 17.50 2.21 18.25
N PRO A 619 18.45 1.38 17.79
CA PRO A 619 19.73 1.85 17.26
C PRO A 619 19.56 2.85 16.11
N SER A 620 20.58 3.69 15.89
CA SER A 620 20.58 4.71 14.86
C SER A 620 20.44 4.13 13.45
N GLY A 621 19.93 4.92 12.50
CA GLY A 621 19.69 4.46 11.12
C GLY A 621 20.93 3.93 10.40
N HIS A 622 22.13 4.43 10.71
CA HIS A 622 23.37 4.02 10.04
C HIS A 622 23.77 2.56 10.32
N ASP A 623 23.62 2.10 11.57
CA ASP A 623 23.97 0.72 11.96
C ASP A 623 23.00 -0.29 11.33
N LEU A 624 21.72 0.09 11.24
CA LEU A 624 20.66 -0.73 10.68
C LEU A 624 20.73 -0.85 9.15
N ILE A 625 21.18 0.20 8.45
CA ILE A 625 21.39 0.16 6.99
C ILE A 625 22.41 -0.92 6.64
N SER A 626 23.53 -0.98 7.36
CA SER A 626 24.59 -1.96 7.10
C SER A 626 24.11 -3.40 7.30
N ILE A 627 23.36 -3.66 8.38
CA ILE A 627 22.74 -4.99 8.63
C ILE A 627 21.74 -5.33 7.52
N ARG A 628 20.95 -4.35 7.10
CA ARG A 628 19.92 -4.54 6.07
C ARG A 628 20.54 -4.88 4.72
N GLU A 629 21.59 -4.17 4.31
CA GLU A 629 22.32 -4.47 3.08
C GLU A 629 22.99 -5.85 3.13
N ALA A 630 23.58 -6.21 4.28
CA ALA A 630 24.18 -7.53 4.47
C ALA A 630 23.12 -8.66 4.37
N ARG A 631 21.97 -8.51 5.02
CA ARG A 631 20.88 -9.49 4.95
C ARG A 631 20.24 -9.56 3.57
N LYS A 632 20.06 -8.42 2.88
CA LYS A 632 19.59 -8.41 1.48
C LYS A 632 20.54 -9.19 0.57
N LYS A 633 21.86 -9.11 0.77
CA LYS A 633 22.84 -9.90 0.01
C LYS A 633 22.80 -11.39 0.34
N LEU A 634 22.53 -11.78 1.58
CA LEU A 634 22.38 -13.18 2.00
C LEU A 634 21.06 -13.81 1.52
N LEU A 635 20.00 -13.01 1.44
CA LEU A 635 18.68 -13.41 0.94
C LEU A 635 18.60 -13.34 -0.60
N ALA A 636 19.55 -12.66 -1.26
CA ALA A 636 19.73 -12.72 -2.70
C ALA A 636 20.32 -14.10 -3.08
N PRO A 637 19.79 -14.79 -4.12
CA PRO A 637 20.36 -16.05 -4.56
C PRO A 637 21.82 -15.84 -4.99
N SER A 638 22.69 -16.81 -4.69
CA SER A 638 24.01 -16.87 -5.30
C SER A 638 23.83 -16.90 -6.82
N GLU A 639 24.39 -15.92 -7.54
CA GLU A 639 24.41 -15.88 -9.02
C GLU A 639 25.29 -16.99 -9.66
N ARG A 640 25.37 -18.17 -9.03
CA ARG A 640 26.12 -19.32 -9.53
C ARG A 640 25.33 -20.61 -9.32
N ALA A 641 24.59 -20.99 -10.35
CA ALA A 641 24.44 -22.36 -10.81
C ALA A 641 23.96 -22.35 -12.27
#